data_AF-A0A959IPR5-F1
#
_entry.id   AF-A0A959IPR5-F1
#
_cell.length_a   1.000
_cell.length_b   1.000
_cell.length_c   1.000
_cell.angle_alpha   90.00
_cell.angle_beta   90.00
_cell.angle_gamma   90.00
#
_symmetry.space_group_name_H-M   'P 1'
#
loop_
_entity.id
_entity.type
_entity.pdbx_description
1 polymer ?
#
loop_
_entity_poly.entity_id
_entity_poly.type
_entity_poly.pdbx_seq_one_letter_code
_entity_poly.pdbx_strand_id
1 'polypeptide(L)'
;VQIVLLTMILGLYVGFGDDPVRIGSNPLLLLRDTMDAPIFSSADYVSQLQGTGLNPLLQNWWMTIHPPTLFLGFASTVVPFAFAIGGLWLRDHRGWLQPALPWALFSGAILGTGILMGGAWAYEALSFGGYWAWDPVENMSLVPWLTLIAGIHTNLVARNTDHSIRSSYIFYALTFVLIVYSTFLTRSGVLGETSVHAFTEMGLEWQLVGFILVYLLLSIWLLASRYKGIPSPEKEETTGSKEFWMFIGSLVLLFSAVLITASTSLPVYNKIREFFNPGFLGHVITDPIPHYNKYQLWIGVFVGMLSGFSQYLRFRERDFSKHKRAFYTRLGVSMALSVVLMVVSALWIQARAWQYGLLLFSGWFAVVTNIDYLLFFLRGHLKLGGSVLAHVGFGLMLVGILASSLNKHVISQSPFLMDGLTADEESKRNTLLLFEGIPTPMGDYEVTLLGDTMQNLTRTYLFDYKRRNTAGDVVESFQLSPNILYDKSFERVAASNPDTKQYLHRDIFTHIAALAPSEQSIVEKRTKEDSLRYKTFTLRPGASLTFQDTVQIKNPDTFTVRQYQVELVDMTRDPRHPEYEPEEGDLAVGATLRIHSSENDSVYTVQPILVLRGQMIITIPAQINPLNTRVKLDEETIDYFYTNEASLDYQPITLKQGETTTFGDLQVSLGQFSRQVDHPRYTPREDDIAVAAPLTITDPEGSTYQLNPVFFVRDGELYNLKEELAPLNLHVRFVSIDPDEGTAQLYLARAPLPETRAVFSVATDAFRTDWVALQAIIFPGINIFWLGSSLMMFGLTLSMVHRIQTQRHVA
;
A
#
# COMPACT_ATOMS: atom_id res chain seq x y z
N VAL A 1 29.03 8.67 -24.71
CA VAL A 1 27.97 7.93 -23.96
C VAL A 1 28.34 6.47 -23.74
N GLN A 2 28.52 5.66 -24.79
CA GLN A 2 28.84 4.22 -24.63
C GLN A 2 30.05 3.96 -23.72
N ILE A 3 31.16 4.70 -23.90
CA ILE A 3 32.34 4.59 -23.02
C ILE A 3 31.97 4.80 -21.55
N VAL A 4 31.20 5.85 -21.25
CA VAL A 4 30.74 6.18 -19.89
C VAL A 4 29.86 5.07 -19.32
N LEU A 5 28.93 4.52 -20.10
CA LEU A 5 28.10 3.40 -19.68
C LEU A 5 28.92 2.12 -19.45
N LEU A 6 29.92 1.85 -20.28
CA LEU A 6 30.83 0.72 -20.05
C LEU A 6 31.57 0.86 -18.71
N THR A 7 31.94 2.07 -18.29
CA THR A 7 32.55 2.26 -16.96
C THR A 7 31.62 1.92 -15.79
N MET A 8 30.30 1.88 -15.99
CA MET A 8 29.35 1.47 -14.93
C MET A 8 29.38 -0.04 -14.66
N ILE A 9 29.88 -0.85 -15.60
CA ILE A 9 29.93 -2.31 -15.48
C ILE A 9 31.34 -2.88 -15.28
N LEU A 10 32.36 -2.03 -15.16
CA LEU A 10 33.76 -2.46 -15.04
C LEU A 10 34.06 -3.14 -13.69
N GLY A 11 33.52 -2.62 -12.58
CA GLY A 11 33.74 -3.17 -11.24
C GLY A 11 35.20 -3.15 -10.79
N LEU A 12 35.94 -2.10 -11.14
CA LEU A 12 37.35 -1.94 -10.77
C LEU A 12 37.49 -1.22 -9.44
N TYR A 13 38.41 -1.68 -8.59
CA TYR A 13 38.81 -1.01 -7.36
C TYR A 13 40.19 -0.39 -7.59
N VAL A 14 40.28 0.94 -7.51
CA VAL A 14 41.49 1.70 -7.80
C VAL A 14 41.94 2.44 -6.53
N GLY A 15 43.08 2.04 -5.97
CA GLY A 15 43.67 2.63 -4.77
C GLY A 15 44.56 1.64 -4.01
N PHE A 16 45.30 2.15 -3.03
CA PHE A 16 46.07 1.37 -2.06
C PHE A 16 45.67 1.84 -0.65
N GLY A 17 45.34 0.91 0.26
CA GLY A 17 44.85 1.23 1.62
C GLY A 17 43.43 0.70 1.88
N ASP A 18 42.83 1.13 2.98
CA ASP A 18 41.54 0.61 3.48
C ASP A 18 40.31 1.14 2.71
N ASP A 19 40.44 2.24 1.96
CA ASP A 19 39.35 2.88 1.20
C ASP A 19 39.62 2.96 -0.33
N PRO A 20 39.61 1.84 -1.07
CA PRO A 20 39.79 1.85 -2.51
C PRO A 20 38.61 2.49 -3.25
N VAL A 21 38.88 3.32 -4.26
CA VAL A 21 37.82 3.96 -5.07
C VAL A 21 37.21 2.95 -6.03
N ARG A 22 35.90 2.75 -5.94
CA ARG A 22 35.14 1.85 -6.82
C ARG A 22 34.73 2.54 -8.12
N ILE A 23 35.03 1.91 -9.26
CA ILE A 23 34.60 2.34 -10.59
C ILE A 23 33.72 1.25 -11.21
N GLY A 24 32.43 1.56 -11.29
CA GLY A 24 31.39 0.65 -11.76
C GLY A 24 31.07 -0.46 -10.77
N SER A 25 30.04 -1.23 -11.12
CA SER A 25 29.66 -2.44 -10.40
C SER A 25 29.79 -3.63 -11.35
N ASN A 26 30.60 -4.61 -10.99
CA ASN A 26 30.61 -5.87 -11.72
C ASN A 26 29.34 -6.66 -11.34
N PRO A 27 28.43 -6.95 -12.29
CA PRO A 27 27.16 -7.62 -12.01
C PRO A 27 27.34 -9.09 -11.57
N LEU A 28 28.55 -9.63 -11.65
CA LEU A 28 28.91 -10.98 -11.21
C LEU A 28 29.48 -11.00 -9.78
N LEU A 29 29.62 -9.84 -9.11
CA LEU A 29 30.04 -9.79 -7.71
C LEU A 29 28.95 -10.37 -6.82
N LEU A 30 29.36 -11.18 -5.85
CA LEU A 30 28.43 -11.67 -4.85
C LEU A 30 28.11 -10.53 -3.88
N LEU A 31 26.86 -10.48 -3.44
CA LEU A 31 26.39 -9.51 -2.44
C LEU A 31 27.26 -9.53 -1.18
N ARG A 32 27.68 -10.72 -0.72
CA ARG A 32 28.56 -10.90 0.45
C ARG A 32 29.94 -10.25 0.32
N ASP A 33 30.40 -10.04 -0.90
CA ASP A 33 31.72 -9.45 -1.17
C ASP A 33 31.62 -7.91 -1.36
N THR A 34 30.41 -7.36 -1.38
CA THR A 34 30.15 -5.95 -1.76
C THR A 34 29.28 -5.19 -0.76
N MET A 35 28.56 -5.88 0.11
CA MET A 35 27.78 -5.31 1.18
C MET A 35 28.27 -5.88 2.51
N ASP A 36 28.66 -4.99 3.42
CA ASP A 36 29.00 -5.35 4.79
C ASP A 36 27.70 -5.48 5.60
N ALA A 37 27.02 -6.61 5.44
CA ALA A 37 25.76 -6.90 6.09
C ALA A 37 25.94 -8.00 7.15
N PRO A 38 25.35 -7.85 8.36
CA PRO A 38 25.49 -8.83 9.45
C PRO A 38 25.19 -10.28 9.03
N ILE A 39 24.27 -10.47 8.08
CA ILE A 39 23.92 -11.80 7.55
C ILE A 39 25.13 -12.54 6.95
N PHE A 40 26.07 -11.83 6.33
CA PHE A 40 27.25 -12.45 5.71
C PHE A 40 28.35 -12.84 6.70
N SER A 41 28.21 -12.44 7.98
CA SER A 41 29.10 -12.90 9.06
C SER A 41 28.82 -14.35 9.50
N SER A 42 27.65 -14.89 9.15
CA SER A 42 27.28 -16.27 9.45
C SER A 42 27.78 -17.23 8.36
N ALA A 43 28.39 -18.35 8.76
CA ALA A 43 28.82 -19.39 7.82
C ALA A 43 27.64 -20.02 7.06
N ASP A 44 26.47 -20.08 7.69
CA ASP A 44 25.24 -20.66 7.14
C ASP A 44 24.32 -19.60 6.52
N TYR A 45 24.85 -18.43 6.15
CA TYR A 45 24.04 -17.30 5.65
C TYR A 45 23.11 -17.69 4.49
N VAL A 46 23.50 -18.63 3.62
CA VAL A 46 22.65 -19.11 2.51
C VAL A 46 21.35 -19.72 3.01
N SER A 47 21.37 -20.46 4.11
CA SER A 47 20.16 -21.01 4.75
C SER A 47 19.28 -19.92 5.40
N GLN A 48 19.87 -18.76 5.68
CA GLN A 48 19.20 -17.57 6.23
C GLN A 48 18.71 -16.61 5.13
N LEU A 49 19.16 -16.79 3.87
CA LEU A 49 18.72 -16.03 2.69
C LEU A 49 17.32 -16.46 2.25
N GLN A 50 16.32 -16.21 3.10
CA GLN A 50 14.94 -16.15 2.63
C GLN A 50 14.69 -14.76 2.08
N GLY A 51 14.68 -14.65 0.75
CA GLY A 51 14.42 -13.37 0.08
C GLY A 51 13.06 -12.82 0.48
N THR A 52 13.05 -11.65 1.11
CA THR A 52 11.83 -10.93 1.47
C THR A 52 11.12 -10.30 0.27
N GLY A 53 11.43 -10.69 -0.98
CA GLY A 53 10.75 -10.24 -2.21
C GLY A 53 10.63 -8.72 -2.33
N LEU A 54 9.71 -8.25 -3.17
CA LEU A 54 9.36 -6.82 -3.24
C LEU A 54 8.55 -6.42 -2.01
N ASN A 55 8.78 -5.18 -1.54
CA ASN A 55 7.90 -4.53 -0.57
C ASN A 55 6.44 -4.70 -1.05
N PRO A 56 5.52 -5.17 -0.21
CA PRO A 56 4.13 -5.40 -0.58
C PRO A 56 3.47 -4.20 -1.30
N LEU A 57 3.80 -2.96 -0.92
CA LEU A 57 3.31 -1.75 -1.60
C LEU A 57 3.69 -1.68 -3.09
N LEU A 58 4.82 -2.29 -3.47
CA LEU A 58 5.34 -2.28 -4.84
C LEU A 58 4.73 -3.40 -5.71
N GLN A 59 3.90 -4.28 -5.15
CA GLN A 59 3.27 -5.39 -5.87
C GLN A 59 1.98 -4.93 -6.57
N ASN A 60 2.09 -3.95 -7.46
CA ASN A 60 1.00 -3.41 -8.26
C ASN A 60 1.34 -3.53 -9.76
N TRP A 61 0.34 -3.75 -10.62
CA TRP A 61 0.53 -3.81 -12.07
C TRP A 61 1.15 -2.52 -12.64
N TRP A 62 0.81 -1.35 -12.09
CA TRP A 62 1.43 -0.10 -12.50
C TRP A 62 2.94 -0.10 -12.24
N MET A 63 3.40 -0.62 -11.10
CA MET A 63 4.84 -0.77 -10.79
C MET A 63 5.57 -1.68 -11.78
N THR A 64 4.84 -2.55 -12.49
CA THR A 64 5.43 -3.39 -13.54
C THR A 64 5.69 -2.61 -14.82
N ILE A 65 4.82 -1.64 -15.17
CA ILE A 65 4.84 -0.99 -16.49
C ILE A 65 5.33 0.46 -16.47
N HIS A 66 5.12 1.21 -15.39
CA HIS A 66 5.50 2.62 -15.33
C HIS A 66 7.01 2.82 -15.24
N PRO A 67 7.80 2.09 -14.40
CA PRO A 67 9.23 2.33 -14.34
C PRO A 67 9.94 2.01 -15.67
N PRO A 68 9.66 0.88 -16.37
CA PRO A 68 10.23 0.63 -17.69
C PRO A 68 9.89 1.72 -18.72
N THR A 69 8.66 2.24 -18.70
CA THR A 69 8.23 3.32 -19.61
C THR A 69 8.98 4.62 -19.30
N LEU A 70 9.11 4.98 -18.02
CA LEU A 70 9.86 6.15 -17.58
C LEU A 70 11.36 6.05 -17.93
N PHE A 71 11.97 4.89 -17.69
CA PHE A 71 13.36 4.62 -18.05
C PHE A 71 13.61 4.61 -19.56
N LEU A 72 12.66 4.09 -20.36
CA LEU A 72 12.71 4.21 -21.82
C LEU A 72 12.67 5.69 -22.24
N GLY A 73 11.83 6.50 -21.58
CA GLY A 73 11.80 7.95 -21.74
C GLY A 73 13.16 8.58 -21.44
N PHE A 74 13.75 8.29 -20.28
CA PHE A 74 15.08 8.77 -19.89
C PHE A 74 16.15 8.39 -20.92
N ALA A 75 16.23 7.10 -21.25
CA ALA A 75 17.21 6.57 -22.19
C ALA A 75 17.08 7.22 -23.57
N SER A 76 15.84 7.42 -24.06
CA SER A 76 15.60 7.97 -25.39
C SER A 76 16.09 9.41 -25.56
N THR A 77 16.22 10.20 -24.48
CA THR A 77 16.78 11.56 -24.53
C THR A 77 18.25 11.61 -24.99
N VAL A 78 18.96 10.48 -24.93
CA VAL A 78 20.33 10.36 -25.46
C VAL A 78 20.38 10.66 -26.96
N VAL A 79 19.31 10.38 -27.70
CA VAL A 79 19.28 10.52 -29.15
C VAL A 79 19.26 11.99 -29.58
N PRO A 80 18.33 12.85 -29.12
CA PRO A 80 18.39 14.28 -29.42
C PRO A 80 19.66 14.94 -28.88
N PHE A 81 20.17 14.49 -27.72
CA PHE A 81 21.48 14.94 -27.21
C PHE A 81 22.64 14.59 -28.15
N ALA A 82 22.71 13.34 -28.63
CA ALA A 82 23.76 12.90 -29.53
C ALA A 82 23.72 13.65 -30.87
N PHE A 83 22.53 13.94 -31.41
CA PHE A 83 22.39 14.79 -32.60
C PHE A 83 22.86 16.22 -32.33
N ALA A 84 22.54 16.80 -31.17
CA ALA A 84 23.00 18.12 -30.77
C ALA A 84 24.54 18.18 -30.68
N ILE A 85 25.16 17.24 -29.96
CA ILE A 85 26.62 17.15 -29.84
C ILE A 85 27.27 16.87 -31.21
N GLY A 86 26.68 15.98 -32.01
CA GLY A 86 27.14 15.68 -33.37
C GLY A 86 27.10 16.89 -34.30
N GLY A 87 26.05 17.71 -34.23
CA GLY A 87 25.94 18.96 -34.99
C GLY A 87 27.01 19.97 -34.60
N LEU A 88 27.34 20.10 -33.32
CA LEU A 88 28.46 20.93 -32.86
C LEU A 88 29.82 20.37 -33.31
N TRP A 89 30.00 19.05 -33.25
CA TRP A 89 31.24 18.38 -33.64
C TRP A 89 31.50 18.53 -35.15
N LEU A 90 30.52 18.19 -35.98
CA LEU A 90 30.60 18.23 -37.45
C LEU A 90 30.45 19.64 -38.02
N ARG A 91 30.08 20.62 -37.17
CA ARG A 91 29.78 22.01 -37.57
C ARG A 91 28.58 22.11 -38.53
N ASP A 92 27.74 21.09 -38.56
CA ASP A 92 26.45 21.14 -39.24
C ASP A 92 25.38 21.62 -38.26
N HIS A 93 25.17 22.93 -38.23
CA HIS A 93 24.26 23.57 -37.27
C HIS A 93 22.78 23.52 -37.67
N ARG A 94 22.46 23.14 -38.91
CA ARG A 94 21.08 23.06 -39.40
C ARG A 94 20.61 21.61 -39.60
N GLY A 95 21.46 20.75 -40.17
CA GLY A 95 21.07 19.40 -40.57
C GLY A 95 20.71 18.49 -39.41
N TRP A 96 21.31 18.69 -38.22
CA TRP A 96 21.01 17.87 -37.03
C TRP A 96 19.59 18.08 -36.46
N LEU A 97 18.98 19.24 -36.68
CA LEU A 97 17.67 19.60 -36.12
C LEU A 97 16.55 18.71 -36.63
N GLN A 98 16.61 18.36 -37.92
CA GLN A 98 15.61 17.55 -38.60
C GLN A 98 15.53 16.12 -38.02
N PRO A 99 16.61 15.31 -37.98
CA PRO A 99 16.56 13.98 -37.40
C PRO A 99 16.39 13.98 -35.87
N ALA A 100 16.81 15.03 -35.16
CA ALA A 100 16.60 15.13 -33.72
C ALA A 100 15.12 15.29 -33.32
N LEU A 101 14.31 15.99 -34.13
CA LEU A 101 12.96 16.40 -33.71
C LEU A 101 11.97 15.23 -33.50
N PRO A 102 11.87 14.21 -34.38
CA PRO A 102 11.03 13.04 -34.11
C PRO A 102 11.43 12.30 -32.85
N TRP A 103 12.73 12.16 -32.59
CA TRP A 103 13.25 11.53 -31.38
C TRP A 103 12.98 12.35 -30.12
N ALA A 104 13.05 13.68 -30.21
CA ALA A 104 12.67 14.55 -29.11
C ALA A 104 11.16 14.41 -28.80
N LEU A 105 10.29 14.34 -29.81
CA LEU A 105 8.86 14.10 -29.63
C LEU A 105 8.57 12.70 -29.07
N PHE A 106 9.27 11.67 -29.54
CA PHE A 106 9.22 10.32 -28.95
C PHE A 106 9.58 10.36 -27.47
N SER A 107 10.72 10.97 -27.15
CA SER A 107 11.21 11.10 -25.78
C SER A 107 10.19 11.84 -24.91
N GLY A 108 9.61 12.94 -25.42
CA GLY A 108 8.61 13.73 -24.70
C GLY A 108 7.30 12.97 -24.47
N ALA A 109 6.84 12.19 -25.46
CA ALA A 109 5.62 11.39 -25.33
C ALA A 109 5.81 10.22 -24.36
N ILE A 110 6.89 9.46 -24.48
CA ILE A 110 7.14 8.28 -23.63
C ILE A 110 7.46 8.71 -22.19
N LEU A 111 8.32 9.72 -22.01
CA LEU A 111 8.63 10.24 -20.68
C LEU A 111 7.38 10.82 -20.01
N GLY A 112 6.60 11.63 -20.74
CA GLY A 112 5.34 12.18 -20.23
C GLY A 112 4.33 11.09 -19.88
N THR A 113 4.24 10.02 -20.69
CA THR A 113 3.39 8.87 -20.38
C THR A 113 3.86 8.15 -19.12
N GLY A 114 5.16 7.93 -18.94
CA GLY A 114 5.72 7.36 -17.71
C GLY A 114 5.38 8.18 -16.46
N ILE A 115 5.44 9.51 -16.55
CA ILE A 115 5.03 10.42 -15.46
C ILE A 115 3.54 10.26 -15.14
N LEU A 116 2.67 10.21 -16.15
CA LEU A 116 1.23 10.03 -15.96
C LEU A 116 0.88 8.67 -15.35
N MET A 117 1.58 7.61 -15.76
CA MET A 117 1.40 6.27 -15.19
C MET A 117 1.86 6.21 -13.72
N GLY A 118 2.92 6.95 -13.36
CA GLY A 118 3.31 7.13 -11.96
C GLY A 118 2.21 7.82 -11.15
N GLY A 119 1.60 8.88 -11.70
CA GLY A 119 0.44 9.53 -11.07
C GLY A 119 -0.80 8.63 -10.94
N ALA A 120 -1.02 7.72 -11.91
CA ALA A 120 -2.10 6.75 -11.84
C ALA A 120 -1.85 5.67 -10.77
N TRP A 121 -0.60 5.20 -10.64
CA TRP A 121 -0.19 4.35 -9.53
C TRP A 121 -0.39 5.04 -8.19
N ALA A 122 0.02 6.30 -8.06
CA ALA A 122 -0.19 7.07 -6.83
C ALA A 122 -1.69 7.15 -6.49
N TYR A 123 -2.54 7.34 -7.49
CA TYR A 123 -3.99 7.38 -7.32
C TYR A 123 -4.60 6.04 -6.88
N GLU A 124 -4.04 4.90 -7.31
CA GLU A 124 -4.55 3.57 -6.97
C GLU A 124 -3.89 2.92 -5.75
N ALA A 125 -2.69 3.37 -5.34
CA ALA A 125 -1.89 2.68 -4.33
C ALA A 125 -1.52 3.55 -3.11
N LEU A 126 -1.58 4.88 -3.20
CA LEU A 126 -1.15 5.75 -2.12
C LEU A 126 -2.33 6.32 -1.32
N SER A 127 -2.16 6.33 0.01
CA SER A 127 -3.21 6.67 0.98
C SER A 127 -3.52 8.17 1.08
N PHE A 128 -2.70 9.06 0.49
CA PHE A 128 -2.92 10.51 0.59
C PHE A 128 -4.06 11.05 -0.29
N GLY A 129 -4.74 10.20 -1.06
CA GLY A 129 -5.93 10.59 -1.81
C GLY A 129 -5.63 11.63 -2.89
N GLY A 130 -4.78 11.26 -3.86
CA GLY A 130 -4.44 12.14 -4.98
C GLY A 130 -3.55 11.44 -6.01
N TYR A 131 -3.25 12.16 -7.10
CA TYR A 131 -2.43 11.66 -8.21
C TYR A 131 -1.08 12.38 -8.34
N TRP A 132 -0.83 13.41 -7.52
CA TRP A 132 0.43 14.18 -7.51
C TRP A 132 0.62 14.87 -6.17
N ALA A 133 1.79 14.67 -5.55
CA ALA A 133 2.13 15.25 -4.24
C ALA A 133 3.47 16.00 -4.21
N TRP A 134 4.07 16.27 -5.37
CA TRP A 134 5.38 16.92 -5.50
C TRP A 134 6.53 16.15 -4.82
N ASP A 135 6.46 14.82 -4.84
CA ASP A 135 7.55 13.98 -4.35
C ASP A 135 8.87 14.30 -5.10
N PRO A 136 10.03 14.36 -4.41
CA PRO A 136 11.32 14.69 -5.04
C PRO A 136 11.69 13.85 -6.26
N VAL A 137 11.40 12.54 -6.26
CA VAL A 137 11.73 11.66 -7.38
C VAL A 137 10.81 11.92 -8.57
N GLU A 138 9.51 12.11 -8.31
CA GLU A 138 8.55 12.53 -9.33
C GLU A 138 8.94 13.87 -9.96
N ASN A 139 9.33 14.85 -9.14
CA ASN A 139 9.80 16.17 -9.60
C ASN A 139 11.02 16.05 -10.54
N MET A 140 11.95 15.16 -10.21
CA MET A 140 13.15 14.94 -11.03
C MET A 140 12.87 14.17 -12.33
N SER A 141 11.70 13.57 -12.49
CA SER A 141 11.24 13.11 -13.80
C SER A 141 10.57 14.23 -14.61
N LEU A 142 9.87 15.16 -13.95
CA LEU A 142 9.17 16.29 -14.57
C LEU A 142 10.12 17.36 -15.12
N VAL A 143 11.18 17.72 -14.39
CA VAL A 143 12.11 18.80 -14.78
C VAL A 143 12.79 18.53 -16.15
N PRO A 144 13.40 17.35 -16.40
CA PRO A 144 13.92 17.02 -17.73
C PRO A 144 12.85 17.08 -18.81
N TRP A 145 11.61 16.64 -18.50
CA TRP A 145 10.50 16.71 -19.45
C TRP A 145 10.18 18.17 -19.84
N LEU A 146 10.13 19.10 -18.88
CA LEU A 146 9.90 20.53 -19.15
C LEU A 146 10.99 21.12 -20.07
N THR A 147 12.26 20.84 -19.79
CA THR A 147 13.38 21.31 -20.63
C THR A 147 13.41 20.66 -22.00
N LEU A 148 12.97 19.40 -22.12
CA LEU A 148 12.80 18.72 -23.40
C LEU A 148 11.68 19.34 -24.24
N ILE A 149 10.52 19.63 -23.63
CA ILE A 149 9.43 20.34 -24.31
C ILE A 149 9.88 21.73 -24.78
N ALA A 150 10.64 22.46 -23.96
CA ALA A 150 11.24 23.73 -24.37
C ALA A 150 12.22 23.56 -25.55
N GLY A 151 12.99 22.47 -25.57
CA GLY A 151 13.86 22.04 -26.67
C GLY A 151 13.11 21.71 -27.95
N ILE A 152 11.96 21.02 -27.87
CA ILE A 152 11.09 20.72 -29.01
C ILE A 152 10.58 22.03 -29.66
N HIS A 153 10.15 22.99 -28.84
CA HIS A 153 9.64 24.27 -29.34
C HIS A 153 10.74 25.11 -29.99
N THR A 154 11.91 25.22 -29.36
CA THR A 154 13.07 25.94 -29.93
C THR A 154 13.60 25.28 -31.20
N ASN A 155 13.62 23.94 -31.26
CA ASN A 155 13.99 23.22 -32.49
C ASN A 155 12.97 23.50 -33.61
N LEU A 156 11.67 23.56 -33.29
CA LEU A 156 10.65 23.93 -34.27
C LEU A 156 10.83 25.36 -34.80
N VAL A 157 11.20 26.32 -33.94
CA VAL A 157 11.57 27.68 -34.36
C VAL A 157 12.79 27.64 -35.27
N ALA A 158 13.86 26.96 -34.85
CA ALA A 158 15.11 26.84 -35.60
C ALA A 158 14.94 26.25 -36.99
N ARG A 159 14.11 25.21 -37.13
CA ARG A 159 13.82 24.62 -38.44
C ARG A 159 13.03 25.54 -39.36
N ASN A 160 12.19 26.41 -38.82
CA ASN A 160 11.37 27.29 -39.62
C ASN A 160 12.09 28.58 -39.99
N THR A 161 12.93 29.15 -39.12
CA THR A 161 13.44 30.51 -39.31
C THR A 161 14.92 30.71 -39.00
N ASP A 162 15.66 29.63 -38.69
CA ASP A 162 17.05 29.66 -38.21
C ASP A 162 17.25 30.41 -36.87
N HIS A 163 16.19 30.98 -36.28
CA HIS A 163 16.23 31.52 -34.94
C HIS A 163 16.30 30.41 -33.89
N SER A 164 16.82 30.67 -32.69
CA SER A 164 16.85 29.68 -31.60
C SER A 164 17.66 28.38 -31.84
N ILE A 165 18.55 28.32 -32.85
CA ILE A 165 19.48 27.17 -33.01
C ILE A 165 20.35 27.00 -31.77
N ARG A 166 20.90 28.11 -31.25
CA ARG A 166 21.70 28.13 -30.00
C ARG A 166 20.92 27.57 -28.82
N SER A 167 19.68 28.03 -28.65
CA SER A 167 18.79 27.60 -27.57
C SER A 167 18.43 26.11 -27.70
N SER A 168 18.24 25.61 -28.93
CA SER A 168 17.97 24.19 -29.19
C SER A 168 19.12 23.28 -28.71
N TYR A 169 20.38 23.70 -28.95
CA TYR A 169 21.54 23.00 -28.40
C TYR A 169 21.53 22.99 -26.87
N ILE A 170 21.29 24.15 -26.25
CA ILE A 170 21.26 24.30 -24.79
C ILE A 170 20.18 23.40 -24.18
N PHE A 171 18.96 23.43 -24.71
CA PHE A 171 17.85 22.66 -24.13
C PHE A 171 18.06 21.15 -24.21
N TYR A 172 18.53 20.61 -25.34
CA TYR A 172 18.78 19.17 -25.43
C TYR A 172 20.00 18.72 -24.63
N ALA A 173 21.05 19.56 -24.54
CA ALA A 173 22.17 19.33 -23.63
C ALA A 173 21.73 19.34 -22.17
N LEU A 174 20.98 20.36 -21.77
CA LEU A 174 20.46 20.52 -20.41
C LEU A 174 19.51 19.37 -20.05
N THR A 175 18.61 18.98 -20.95
CA THR A 175 17.71 17.84 -20.74
C THR A 175 18.51 16.59 -20.38
N PHE A 176 19.53 16.25 -21.17
CA PHE A 176 20.31 15.03 -20.93
C PHE A 176 21.13 15.11 -19.65
N VAL A 177 21.75 16.26 -19.35
CA VAL A 177 22.44 16.49 -18.07
C VAL A 177 21.47 16.33 -16.90
N LEU A 178 20.26 16.87 -17.00
CA LEU A 178 19.24 16.75 -15.97
C LEU A 178 18.75 15.30 -15.80
N ILE A 179 18.68 14.48 -16.85
CA ILE A 179 18.40 13.03 -16.72
C ILE A 179 19.48 12.31 -15.92
N VAL A 180 20.76 12.62 -16.19
CA VAL A 180 21.87 12.06 -15.40
C VAL A 180 21.81 12.57 -13.95
N TYR A 181 21.42 13.83 -13.75
CA TYR A 181 21.19 14.39 -12.41
C TYR A 181 20.04 13.72 -11.66
N SER A 182 18.91 13.44 -12.34
CA SER A 182 17.78 12.69 -11.77
C SER A 182 18.20 11.28 -11.36
N THR A 183 19.08 10.65 -12.15
CA THR A 183 19.66 9.33 -11.81
C THR A 183 20.54 9.42 -10.57
N PHE A 184 21.37 10.47 -10.45
CA PHE A 184 22.14 10.73 -9.24
C PHE A 184 21.23 10.91 -8.01
N LEU A 185 20.21 11.76 -8.09
CA LEU A 185 19.32 12.02 -6.96
C LEU A 185 18.56 10.77 -6.49
N THR A 186 18.12 9.93 -7.42
CA THR A 186 17.35 8.71 -7.11
C THR A 186 18.21 7.55 -6.63
N ARG A 187 19.52 7.52 -6.92
CA ARG A 187 20.41 6.36 -6.67
C ARG A 187 21.61 6.64 -5.77
N SER A 188 21.79 7.87 -5.29
CA SER A 188 22.87 8.26 -4.37
C SER A 188 22.51 8.15 -2.89
N GLY A 189 21.26 7.78 -2.56
CA GLY A 189 20.78 7.80 -1.16
C GLY A 189 20.45 9.20 -0.62
N VAL A 190 20.80 10.28 -1.32
CA VAL A 190 20.59 11.67 -0.85
C VAL A 190 19.11 12.01 -0.61
N LEU A 191 18.18 11.33 -1.29
CA LEU A 191 16.74 11.51 -1.11
C LEU A 191 16.09 10.51 -0.14
N GLY A 192 16.87 9.62 0.50
CA GLY A 192 16.36 8.48 1.27
C GLY A 192 15.36 8.83 2.38
N GLU A 193 15.50 10.01 3.00
CA GLU A 193 14.61 10.47 4.08
C GLU A 193 13.46 11.38 3.60
N THR A 194 13.49 11.83 2.34
CA THR A 194 12.57 12.87 1.82
C THR A 194 11.68 12.40 0.68
N SER A 195 11.90 11.19 0.16
CA SER A 195 11.10 10.60 -0.90
C SER A 195 10.76 9.14 -0.63
N VAL A 196 9.52 8.78 -0.88
CA VAL A 196 9.04 7.39 -0.80
C VAL A 196 9.51 6.52 -1.98
N HIS A 197 10.05 7.15 -3.02
CA HIS A 197 10.53 6.50 -4.25
C HIS A 197 12.05 6.41 -4.32
N ALA A 198 12.78 6.90 -3.31
CA ALA A 198 14.24 6.85 -3.32
C ALA A 198 14.73 5.40 -3.25
N PHE A 199 15.74 5.07 -4.06
CA PHE A 199 16.38 3.75 -4.00
C PHE A 199 17.54 3.75 -3.01
N THR A 200 17.92 2.57 -2.55
CA THR A 200 19.11 2.36 -1.73
C THR A 200 20.38 2.80 -2.48
N GLU A 201 21.35 3.31 -1.73
CA GLU A 201 22.65 3.71 -2.28
C GLU A 201 23.39 2.53 -2.93
N MET A 202 24.15 2.83 -4.00
CA MET A 202 24.91 1.82 -4.75
C MET A 202 26.43 1.96 -4.59
N GLY A 203 26.91 2.96 -3.84
CA GLY A 203 28.34 3.30 -3.74
C GLY A 203 28.96 3.79 -5.05
N LEU A 204 28.14 4.34 -5.96
CA LEU A 204 28.55 4.85 -7.28
C LEU A 204 28.22 6.35 -7.44
N GLU A 205 27.86 7.03 -6.35
CA GLU A 205 27.44 8.43 -6.33
C GLU A 205 28.51 9.37 -6.91
N TRP A 206 29.78 9.19 -6.55
CA TRP A 206 30.87 10.00 -7.09
C TRP A 206 31.12 9.76 -8.58
N GLN A 207 30.88 8.55 -9.08
CA GLN A 207 30.95 8.25 -10.50
C GLN A 207 29.80 8.93 -11.26
N LEU A 208 28.58 8.93 -10.69
CA LEU A 208 27.44 9.66 -11.25
C LEU A 208 27.67 11.18 -11.24
N VAL A 209 28.27 11.75 -10.19
CA VAL A 209 28.72 13.15 -10.16
C VAL A 209 29.75 13.40 -11.27
N GLY A 210 30.72 12.51 -11.44
CA GLY A 210 31.67 12.56 -12.55
C GLY A 210 31.00 12.57 -13.92
N PHE A 211 29.94 11.78 -14.11
CA PHE A 211 29.19 11.75 -15.38
C PHE A 211 28.46 13.06 -15.65
N ILE A 212 27.81 13.63 -14.62
CA ILE A 212 27.17 14.94 -14.72
C ILE A 212 28.20 15.98 -15.18
N LEU A 213 29.36 16.02 -14.52
CA LEU A 213 30.45 16.94 -14.87
C LEU A 213 30.97 16.72 -16.29
N VAL A 214 31.20 15.47 -16.71
CA VAL A 214 31.67 15.14 -18.06
C VAL A 214 30.70 15.63 -19.12
N TYR A 215 29.40 15.33 -18.99
CA TYR A 215 28.42 15.75 -20.00
C TYR A 215 28.15 17.26 -19.97
N LEU A 216 28.16 17.87 -18.78
CA LEU A 216 28.02 19.31 -18.62
C LEU A 216 29.19 20.05 -19.26
N LEU A 217 30.43 19.71 -18.87
CA LEU A 217 31.64 20.36 -19.39
C LEU A 217 31.83 20.12 -20.88
N LEU A 218 31.56 18.90 -21.37
CA LEU A 218 31.60 18.60 -22.81
C LEU A 218 30.63 19.48 -23.58
N SER A 219 29.39 19.61 -23.10
CA SER A 219 28.35 20.41 -23.75
C SER A 219 28.73 21.90 -23.75
N ILE A 220 29.19 22.43 -22.62
CA ILE A 220 29.62 23.83 -22.49
C ILE A 220 30.84 24.10 -23.39
N TRP A 221 31.86 23.24 -23.35
CA TRP A 221 33.07 23.41 -24.13
C TRP A 221 32.81 23.35 -25.65
N LEU A 222 32.02 22.38 -26.12
CA LEU A 222 31.66 22.29 -27.54
C LEU A 222 30.80 23.48 -27.97
N LEU A 223 29.81 23.88 -27.16
CA LEU A 223 28.98 25.03 -27.47
C LEU A 223 29.79 26.32 -27.51
N ALA A 224 30.67 26.57 -26.53
CA ALA A 224 31.52 27.75 -26.47
C ALA A 224 32.54 27.79 -27.62
N SER A 225 33.21 26.67 -27.90
CA SER A 225 34.21 26.58 -28.98
C SER A 225 33.61 26.73 -30.39
N ARG A 226 32.32 26.41 -30.56
CA ARG A 226 31.60 26.52 -31.84
C ARG A 226 30.63 27.70 -31.88
N TYR A 227 30.53 28.48 -30.81
CA TYR A 227 29.52 29.53 -30.65
C TYR A 227 29.46 30.52 -31.81
N LYS A 228 30.65 30.97 -32.29
CA LYS A 228 30.78 31.93 -33.40
C LYS A 228 30.34 31.36 -34.75
N GLY A 229 30.38 30.04 -34.93
CA GLY A 229 29.97 29.36 -36.18
C GLY A 229 28.48 29.06 -36.25
N ILE A 230 27.75 29.16 -35.14
CA ILE A 230 26.32 28.90 -35.10
C ILE A 230 25.57 30.06 -35.79
N PRO A 231 24.74 29.79 -36.81
CA PRO A 231 23.95 30.81 -37.48
C PRO A 231 23.12 31.62 -36.46
N SER A 232 23.18 32.94 -36.60
CA SER A 232 22.41 33.88 -35.79
C SER A 232 21.81 34.90 -36.74
N PRO A 233 20.48 35.03 -36.81
CA PRO A 233 19.83 36.09 -37.59
C PRO A 233 20.29 37.48 -37.13
N GLU A 234 20.46 38.42 -38.06
CA GLU A 234 20.98 39.77 -37.77
C GLU A 234 19.98 40.68 -37.04
N LYS A 235 18.68 40.38 -37.15
CA LYS A 235 17.61 41.15 -36.49
C LYS A 235 16.95 40.29 -35.42
N GLU A 236 16.64 40.92 -34.29
CA GLU A 236 15.81 40.30 -33.27
C GLU A 236 14.40 40.03 -33.80
N GLU A 237 13.75 39.03 -33.22
CA GLU A 237 12.40 38.63 -33.58
C GLU A 237 11.42 39.76 -33.23
N THR A 238 10.50 40.06 -34.15
CA THR A 238 9.45 41.04 -33.85
C THR A 238 8.43 40.42 -32.89
N THR A 239 7.84 41.23 -32.02
CA THR A 239 6.78 40.79 -31.09
C THR A 239 5.51 40.32 -31.80
N GLY A 240 5.35 40.61 -33.10
CA GLY A 240 4.28 40.07 -33.94
C GLY A 240 4.56 38.67 -34.51
N SER A 241 5.77 38.14 -34.33
CA SER A 241 6.17 36.83 -34.86
C SER A 241 5.82 35.69 -33.89
N LYS A 242 5.51 34.51 -34.45
CA LYS A 242 5.27 33.30 -33.65
C LYS A 242 6.52 32.85 -32.89
N GLU A 243 7.68 33.08 -33.48
CA GLU A 243 9.00 32.66 -32.97
C GLU A 243 9.29 33.27 -31.61
N PHE A 244 9.05 34.59 -31.48
CA PHE A 244 9.22 35.33 -30.24
C PHE A 244 8.42 34.71 -29.10
N TRP A 245 7.12 34.50 -29.28
CA TRP A 245 6.27 33.97 -28.22
C TRP A 245 6.51 32.50 -27.92
N MET A 246 6.91 31.70 -28.91
CA MET A 246 7.38 30.34 -28.68
C MET A 246 8.68 30.31 -27.86
N PHE A 247 9.61 31.22 -28.13
CA PHE A 247 10.84 31.35 -27.34
C PHE A 247 10.56 31.80 -25.90
N ILE A 248 9.67 32.79 -25.70
CA ILE A 248 9.21 33.20 -24.36
C ILE A 248 8.56 32.01 -23.64
N GLY A 249 7.74 31.21 -24.31
CA GLY A 249 7.17 29.98 -23.74
C GLY A 249 8.23 28.98 -23.28
N SER A 250 9.28 28.76 -24.09
CA SER A 250 10.42 27.93 -23.71
C SER A 250 11.19 28.49 -22.50
N LEU A 251 11.29 29.81 -22.35
CA LEU A 251 11.90 30.43 -21.16
C LEU A 251 11.04 30.26 -19.90
N VAL A 252 9.70 30.35 -20.03
CA VAL A 252 8.78 30.08 -18.91
C VAL A 252 8.93 28.64 -18.42
N LEU A 253 9.03 27.67 -19.34
CA LEU A 253 9.29 26.28 -19.01
C LEU A 253 10.66 26.08 -18.33
N LEU A 254 11.70 26.78 -18.81
CA LEU A 254 13.02 26.76 -18.18
C LEU A 254 12.96 27.32 -16.75
N PHE A 255 12.27 28.43 -16.55
CA PHE A 255 12.12 29.04 -15.24
C PHE A 255 11.39 28.11 -14.26
N SER A 256 10.33 27.44 -14.71
CA SER A 256 9.66 26.39 -13.94
C SER A 256 10.61 25.25 -13.55
N ALA A 257 11.37 24.74 -14.51
CA ALA A 257 12.36 23.68 -14.28
C ALA A 257 13.42 24.09 -13.24
N VAL A 258 13.92 25.33 -13.32
CA VAL A 258 14.90 25.87 -12.36
C VAL A 258 14.31 25.96 -10.95
N LEU A 259 13.08 26.47 -10.79
CA LEU A 259 12.43 26.60 -9.48
C LEU A 259 12.21 25.22 -8.82
N ILE A 260 11.75 24.24 -9.59
CA ILE A 260 11.53 22.87 -9.10
C ILE A 260 12.87 22.25 -8.71
N THR A 261 13.88 22.33 -9.59
CA THR A 261 15.22 21.81 -9.34
C THR A 261 15.81 22.42 -8.07
N ALA A 262 15.80 23.74 -7.93
CA ALA A 262 16.37 24.41 -6.77
C ALA A 262 15.74 23.94 -5.44
N SER A 263 14.42 23.75 -5.42
CA SER A 263 13.71 23.27 -4.22
C SER A 263 13.96 21.79 -3.95
N THR A 264 13.95 20.96 -5.00
CA THR A 264 14.17 19.50 -4.87
C THR A 264 15.62 19.15 -4.56
N SER A 265 16.58 20.00 -4.94
CA SER A 265 18.01 19.85 -4.64
C SER A 265 18.40 20.30 -3.22
N LEU A 266 17.44 20.70 -2.38
CA LEU A 266 17.74 21.15 -1.01
C LEU A 266 18.48 20.08 -0.16
N PRO A 267 18.15 18.78 -0.23
CA PRO A 267 18.94 17.74 0.45
C PRO A 267 20.39 17.65 -0.05
N VAL A 268 20.64 17.84 -1.35
CA VAL A 268 22.00 17.91 -1.91
C VAL A 268 22.74 19.11 -1.34
N TYR A 269 22.08 20.26 -1.27
CA TYR A 269 22.66 21.46 -0.67
C TYR A 269 23.01 21.23 0.81
N ASN A 270 22.11 20.61 1.59
CA ASN A 270 22.35 20.26 2.98
C ASN A 270 23.60 19.37 3.11
N LYS A 271 23.71 18.31 2.31
CA LYS A 271 24.89 17.42 2.31
C LYS A 271 26.19 18.13 1.95
N ILE A 272 26.16 19.02 0.95
CA ILE A 272 27.34 19.83 0.60
C ILE A 272 27.71 20.75 1.78
N ARG A 273 26.74 21.34 2.47
CA ARG A 273 26.99 22.23 3.62
C ARG A 273 27.48 21.47 4.85
N GLU A 274 26.91 20.31 5.15
CA GLU A 274 27.34 19.39 6.19
C GLU A 274 28.81 18.98 5.99
N PHE A 275 29.22 18.72 4.74
CA PHE A 275 30.61 18.39 4.41
C PHE A 275 31.60 19.50 4.81
N PHE A 276 31.22 20.78 4.67
CA PHE A 276 32.07 21.91 5.08
C PHE A 276 31.85 22.36 6.53
N ASN A 277 30.69 22.06 7.12
CA ASN A 277 30.30 22.42 8.47
C ASN A 277 29.43 21.30 9.09
N PRO A 278 30.02 20.37 9.85
CA PRO A 278 29.28 19.24 10.44
C PRO A 278 28.16 19.64 11.42
N GLY A 279 28.17 20.86 11.96
CA GLY A 279 27.10 21.38 12.82
C GLY A 279 25.97 22.07 12.07
N PHE A 280 25.92 21.99 10.74
CA PHE A 280 24.90 22.64 9.93
C PHE A 280 23.54 21.94 10.08
N LEU A 281 22.54 22.67 10.58
CA LEU A 281 21.15 22.22 10.57
C LEU A 281 20.56 22.49 9.18
N GLY A 282 20.29 21.41 8.44
CA GLY A 282 19.68 21.47 7.12
C GLY A 282 18.25 22.03 7.15
N HIS A 283 17.82 22.56 6.01
CA HIS A 283 16.41 22.94 5.80
C HIS A 283 15.68 21.83 5.04
N VAL A 284 14.42 21.59 5.40
CA VAL A 284 13.55 20.62 4.72
C VAL A 284 12.23 21.29 4.38
N ILE A 285 11.65 20.92 3.25
CA ILE A 285 10.32 21.37 2.85
C ILE A 285 9.30 20.57 3.65
N THR A 286 8.62 21.22 4.60
CA THR A 286 7.66 20.56 5.48
C THR A 286 6.32 20.31 4.81
N ASP A 287 5.87 21.22 3.93
CA ASP A 287 4.64 21.07 3.15
C ASP A 287 4.91 21.32 1.66
N PRO A 288 5.17 20.25 0.88
CA PRO A 288 5.50 20.36 -0.53
C PRO A 288 4.39 21.03 -1.37
N ILE A 289 3.12 20.71 -1.10
CA ILE A 289 2.01 21.08 -2.00
C ILE A 289 1.86 22.61 -2.10
N PRO A 290 1.71 23.37 -1.00
CA PRO A 290 1.65 24.83 -1.07
C PRO A 290 2.95 25.46 -1.56
N HIS A 291 4.11 24.90 -1.20
CA HIS A 291 5.42 25.44 -1.61
C HIS A 291 5.57 25.47 -3.13
N TYR A 292 5.31 24.36 -3.80
CA TYR A 292 5.43 24.29 -5.27
C TYR A 292 4.26 24.99 -5.97
N ASN A 293 3.02 24.82 -5.49
CA ASN A 293 1.85 25.43 -6.11
C ASN A 293 1.90 26.96 -6.11
N LYS A 294 2.55 27.58 -5.11
CA LYS A 294 2.77 29.03 -5.04
C LYS A 294 3.36 29.61 -6.33
N TYR A 295 4.30 28.90 -6.96
CA TYR A 295 4.97 29.35 -8.18
C TYR A 295 4.40 28.67 -9.43
N GLN A 296 4.14 27.37 -9.37
CA GLN A 296 3.75 26.57 -10.54
C GLN A 296 2.34 26.91 -11.05
N LEU A 297 1.46 27.44 -10.19
CA LEU A 297 0.18 28.00 -10.63
C LEU A 297 0.39 29.09 -11.69
N TRP A 298 1.29 30.04 -11.45
CA TRP A 298 1.56 31.13 -12.38
C TRP A 298 2.24 30.66 -13.66
N ILE A 299 3.13 29.68 -13.57
CA ILE A 299 3.69 29.00 -14.74
C ILE A 299 2.57 28.39 -15.59
N GLY A 300 1.62 27.68 -14.97
CA GLY A 300 0.46 27.11 -15.66
C GLY A 300 -0.38 28.17 -16.38
N VAL A 301 -0.58 29.34 -15.75
CA VAL A 301 -1.26 30.49 -16.38
C VAL A 301 -0.49 30.96 -17.62
N PHE A 302 0.81 31.20 -17.49
CA PHE A 302 1.63 31.68 -18.61
C PHE A 302 1.69 30.67 -19.76
N VAL A 303 1.93 29.39 -19.47
CA VAL A 303 1.97 28.34 -20.50
C VAL A 303 0.61 28.23 -21.19
N GLY A 304 -0.50 28.17 -20.44
CA GLY A 304 -1.85 28.10 -21.03
C GLY A 304 -2.16 29.28 -21.95
N MET A 305 -1.81 30.50 -21.52
CA MET A 305 -1.98 31.71 -22.34
C MET A 305 -1.12 31.67 -23.61
N LEU A 306 0.15 31.30 -23.50
CA LEU A 306 1.08 31.27 -24.64
C LEU A 306 0.76 30.16 -25.65
N SER A 307 0.30 29.01 -25.15
CA SER A 307 -0.15 27.87 -25.95
C SER A 307 -1.37 28.19 -26.82
N GLY A 308 -2.20 29.16 -26.40
CA GLY A 308 -3.30 29.65 -27.22
C GLY A 308 -2.93 30.82 -28.12
N PHE A 309 -2.27 31.84 -27.54
CA PHE A 309 -1.95 33.09 -28.22
C PHE A 309 -1.04 32.89 -29.43
N SER A 310 -0.03 32.01 -29.31
CA SER A 310 0.94 31.75 -30.38
C SER A 310 0.33 31.06 -31.60
N GLN A 311 -0.86 30.44 -31.50
CA GLN A 311 -1.51 29.79 -32.64
C GLN A 311 -2.01 30.77 -33.70
N TYR A 312 -2.38 31.99 -33.30
CA TYR A 312 -2.82 33.03 -34.22
C TYR A 312 -1.67 33.77 -34.91
N LEU A 313 -0.44 33.54 -34.47
CA LEU A 313 0.76 34.16 -35.04
C LEU A 313 1.37 33.29 -36.14
N ARG A 314 2.18 33.93 -37.00
CA ARG A 314 2.85 33.28 -38.13
C ARG A 314 4.37 33.31 -37.98
N PHE A 315 5.04 32.30 -38.52
CA PHE A 315 6.49 32.31 -38.70
C PHE A 315 6.88 33.33 -39.77
N ARG A 316 8.02 33.99 -39.60
CA ARG A 316 8.57 35.01 -40.51
C ARG A 316 7.60 36.14 -40.82
N GLU A 317 6.78 36.55 -39.85
CA GLU A 317 5.80 37.63 -40.04
C GLU A 317 6.52 38.97 -40.28
N ARG A 318 6.24 39.60 -41.42
CA ARG A 318 6.88 40.86 -41.86
C ARG A 318 5.90 42.03 -41.93
N ASP A 319 4.59 41.77 -42.02
CA ASP A 319 3.57 42.80 -42.26
C ASP A 319 2.26 42.46 -41.50
N PHE A 320 2.37 42.48 -40.16
CA PHE A 320 1.26 42.22 -39.24
C PHE A 320 0.07 43.18 -39.47
N SER A 321 0.34 44.39 -39.97
CA SER A 321 -0.67 45.42 -40.25
C SER A 321 -1.79 44.95 -41.18
N LYS A 322 -1.49 44.04 -42.13
CA LYS A 322 -2.48 43.48 -43.06
C LYS A 322 -3.47 42.51 -42.40
N HIS A 323 -3.04 41.82 -41.34
CA HIS A 323 -3.82 40.75 -40.71
C HIS A 323 -4.37 41.14 -39.33
N LYS A 324 -4.02 42.33 -38.82
CA LYS A 324 -4.39 42.80 -37.48
C LYS A 324 -5.89 42.68 -37.17
N ARG A 325 -6.77 43.02 -38.12
CA ARG A 325 -8.23 42.99 -37.89
C ARG A 325 -8.74 41.57 -37.68
N ALA A 326 -8.30 40.62 -38.51
CA ALA A 326 -8.67 39.21 -38.39
C ALA A 326 -8.08 38.59 -37.11
N PHE A 327 -6.86 38.97 -36.74
CA PHE A 327 -6.22 38.56 -35.50
C PHE A 327 -7.00 39.02 -34.27
N TYR A 328 -7.25 40.32 -34.12
CA TYR A 328 -7.92 40.87 -32.93
C TYR A 328 -9.38 40.43 -32.82
N THR A 329 -10.08 40.23 -33.93
CA THR A 329 -11.46 39.72 -33.91
C THR A 329 -11.52 38.28 -33.39
N ARG A 330 -10.69 37.37 -33.92
CA ARG A 330 -10.64 35.97 -33.45
C ARG A 330 -10.13 35.86 -32.02
N LEU A 331 -9.10 36.64 -31.67
CA LEU A 331 -8.58 36.71 -30.30
C LEU A 331 -9.67 37.20 -29.34
N GLY A 332 -10.39 38.27 -29.69
CA GLY A 332 -11.48 38.81 -28.88
C GLY A 332 -12.63 37.81 -28.67
N VAL A 333 -13.06 37.12 -29.73
CA VAL A 333 -14.08 36.05 -29.63
C VAL A 333 -13.59 34.90 -28.74
N SER A 334 -12.34 34.47 -28.91
CA SER A 334 -11.75 33.40 -28.10
C SER A 334 -11.65 33.80 -26.63
N MET A 335 -11.22 35.03 -26.35
CA MET A 335 -11.17 35.57 -24.98
C MET A 335 -12.57 35.63 -24.36
N ALA A 336 -13.56 36.14 -25.08
CA ALA A 336 -14.94 36.22 -24.58
C ALA A 336 -15.50 34.83 -24.26
N LEU A 337 -15.34 33.86 -25.16
CA LEU A 337 -15.78 32.49 -24.94
C LEU A 337 -15.03 31.83 -23.76
N SER A 338 -13.73 32.09 -23.64
CA SER A 338 -12.92 31.57 -22.52
C SER A 338 -13.33 32.17 -21.19
N VAL A 339 -13.72 33.46 -21.15
CA VAL A 339 -14.29 34.10 -19.94
C VAL A 339 -15.63 33.46 -19.59
N VAL A 340 -16.51 33.20 -20.56
CA VAL A 340 -17.79 32.54 -20.30
C VAL A 340 -17.58 31.14 -19.71
N LEU A 341 -16.69 30.34 -20.31
CA LEU A 341 -16.34 29.01 -19.81
C LEU A 341 -15.65 29.06 -18.45
N MET A 342 -14.79 30.05 -18.21
CA MET A 342 -14.18 30.31 -16.90
C MET A 342 -15.25 30.62 -15.86
N VAL A 343 -16.22 31.48 -16.14
CA VAL A 343 -17.30 31.80 -15.18
C VAL A 343 -18.14 30.56 -14.90
N VAL A 344 -18.57 29.82 -15.94
CA VAL A 344 -19.37 28.60 -15.78
C VAL A 344 -18.62 27.56 -14.94
N SER A 345 -17.35 27.31 -15.26
CA SER A 345 -16.54 26.34 -14.52
C SER A 345 -16.21 26.82 -13.11
N ALA A 346 -15.91 28.10 -12.90
CA ALA A 346 -15.66 28.67 -11.57
C ALA A 346 -16.90 28.57 -10.66
N LEU A 347 -18.11 28.78 -11.21
CA LEU A 347 -19.36 28.58 -10.49
C LEU A 347 -19.61 27.11 -10.17
N TRP A 348 -19.31 26.21 -11.12
CA TRP A 348 -19.43 24.76 -10.92
C TRP A 348 -18.50 24.26 -9.80
N ILE A 349 -17.26 24.74 -9.76
CA ILE A 349 -16.26 24.29 -8.79
C ILE A 349 -16.15 25.18 -7.53
N GLN A 350 -17.05 26.16 -7.39
CA GLN A 350 -17.07 27.14 -6.30
C GLN A 350 -15.70 27.82 -6.06
N ALA A 351 -14.93 28.07 -7.11
CA ALA A 351 -13.61 28.69 -7.02
C ALA A 351 -13.73 30.17 -6.59
N ARG A 352 -13.47 30.45 -5.32
CA ARG A 352 -13.56 31.82 -4.75
C ARG A 352 -12.30 32.65 -4.97
N ALA A 353 -11.13 32.01 -5.07
CA ALA A 353 -9.86 32.72 -5.22
C ALA A 353 -9.62 33.13 -6.68
N TRP A 354 -9.27 34.39 -6.90
CA TRP A 354 -9.07 34.95 -8.24
C TRP A 354 -7.91 34.30 -9.01
N GLN A 355 -6.90 33.77 -8.31
CA GLN A 355 -5.78 33.04 -8.90
C GLN A 355 -6.25 31.77 -9.63
N TYR A 356 -7.21 31.06 -9.06
CA TYR A 356 -7.82 29.89 -9.70
C TYR A 356 -8.68 30.29 -10.89
N GLY A 357 -9.37 31.43 -10.81
CA GLY A 357 -10.08 32.02 -11.95
C GLY A 357 -9.16 32.30 -13.14
N LEU A 358 -7.97 32.85 -12.91
CA LEU A 358 -6.97 33.08 -13.96
C LEU A 358 -6.45 31.78 -14.58
N LEU A 359 -6.23 30.74 -13.77
CA LEU A 359 -5.78 29.44 -14.27
C LEU A 359 -6.90 28.71 -15.05
N LEU A 360 -8.16 28.81 -14.62
CA LEU A 360 -9.31 28.34 -15.42
C LEU A 360 -9.40 29.08 -16.74
N PHE A 361 -9.24 30.40 -16.72
CA PHE A 361 -9.26 31.22 -17.93
C PHE A 361 -8.14 30.79 -18.90
N SER A 362 -6.90 30.61 -18.42
CA SER A 362 -5.79 30.20 -19.29
C SER A 362 -6.00 28.79 -19.85
N GLY A 363 -6.56 27.85 -19.06
CA GLY A 363 -6.92 26.51 -19.51
C GLY A 363 -7.97 26.53 -20.62
N TRP A 364 -9.09 27.23 -20.41
CA TRP A 364 -10.13 27.38 -21.43
C TRP A 364 -9.66 28.17 -22.65
N PHE A 365 -8.82 29.18 -22.45
CA PHE A 365 -8.20 29.92 -23.54
C PHE A 365 -7.34 29.03 -24.41
N ALA A 366 -6.50 28.16 -23.83
CA ALA A 366 -5.74 27.17 -24.58
C ALA A 366 -6.67 26.23 -25.38
N VAL A 367 -7.76 25.74 -24.78
CA VAL A 367 -8.74 24.87 -25.45
C VAL A 367 -9.43 25.59 -26.62
N VAL A 368 -10.05 26.74 -26.36
CA VAL A 368 -10.85 27.49 -27.35
C VAL A 368 -10.00 27.92 -28.54
N THR A 369 -8.82 28.47 -28.29
CA THR A 369 -7.95 28.97 -29.37
C THR A 369 -7.39 27.84 -30.23
N ASN A 370 -7.04 26.70 -29.64
CA ASN A 370 -6.57 25.54 -30.42
C ASN A 370 -7.71 24.87 -31.20
N ILE A 371 -8.94 24.85 -30.66
CA ILE A 371 -10.13 24.41 -31.41
C ILE A 371 -10.45 25.37 -32.57
N ASP A 372 -10.40 26.69 -32.36
CA ASP A 372 -10.56 27.69 -33.44
C ASP A 372 -9.51 27.46 -34.53
N TYR A 373 -8.25 27.24 -34.14
CA TYR A 373 -7.18 26.93 -35.08
C TYR A 373 -7.45 25.65 -35.89
N LEU A 374 -7.92 24.59 -35.24
CA LEU A 374 -8.28 23.34 -35.93
C LEU A 374 -9.41 23.53 -36.95
N LEU A 375 -10.48 24.23 -36.55
CA LEU A 375 -11.68 24.39 -37.39
C LEU A 375 -11.42 25.33 -38.56
N PHE A 376 -10.76 26.46 -38.34
CA PHE A 376 -10.66 27.51 -39.35
C PHE A 376 -9.34 27.56 -40.10
N PHE A 377 -8.22 27.13 -39.50
CA PHE A 377 -6.93 27.09 -40.17
C PHE A 377 -6.61 25.70 -40.73
N LEU A 378 -6.78 24.65 -39.93
CA LEU A 378 -6.56 23.27 -40.38
C LEU A 378 -7.78 22.64 -41.07
N ARG A 379 -8.93 23.34 -41.12
CA ARG A 379 -10.18 22.86 -41.74
C ARG A 379 -10.59 21.46 -41.28
N GLY A 380 -10.33 21.13 -40.02
CA GLY A 380 -10.64 19.82 -39.42
C GLY A 380 -9.66 18.69 -39.75
N HIS A 381 -8.53 18.94 -40.41
CA HIS A 381 -7.55 17.90 -40.73
C HIS A 381 -6.71 17.50 -39.50
N LEU A 382 -7.28 16.61 -38.67
CA LEU A 382 -6.68 16.14 -37.41
C LEU A 382 -5.28 15.55 -37.57
N LYS A 383 -4.97 14.90 -38.70
CA LYS A 383 -3.62 14.33 -38.96
C LYS A 383 -2.50 15.39 -38.95
N LEU A 384 -2.83 16.64 -39.27
CA LEU A 384 -1.91 17.78 -39.22
C LEU A 384 -1.99 18.56 -37.89
N GLY A 385 -2.94 18.18 -37.02
CA GLY A 385 -3.29 18.87 -35.78
C GLY A 385 -2.68 18.29 -34.51
N GLY A 386 -1.56 17.54 -34.59
CA GLY A 386 -0.92 16.98 -33.39
C GLY A 386 -0.57 18.05 -32.33
N SER A 387 -0.11 19.23 -32.77
CA SER A 387 0.11 20.37 -31.88
C SER A 387 -1.18 20.91 -31.25
N VAL A 388 -2.31 20.91 -31.99
CA VAL A 388 -3.61 21.31 -31.44
C VAL A 388 -4.05 20.35 -30.35
N LEU A 389 -4.01 19.05 -30.62
CA LEU A 389 -4.41 18.02 -29.65
C LEU A 389 -3.56 18.11 -28.38
N ALA A 390 -2.25 18.32 -28.53
CA ALA A 390 -1.33 18.48 -27.41
C ALA A 390 -1.76 19.62 -26.47
N HIS A 391 -2.06 20.79 -27.04
CA HIS A 391 -2.40 21.99 -26.27
C HIS A 391 -3.85 22.03 -25.78
N VAL A 392 -4.81 21.46 -26.51
CA VAL A 392 -6.17 21.21 -25.99
C VAL A 392 -6.10 20.28 -24.80
N GLY A 393 -5.28 19.21 -24.90
CA GLY A 393 -5.02 18.30 -23.80
C GLY A 393 -4.46 19.02 -22.57
N PHE A 394 -3.43 19.85 -22.74
CA PHE A 394 -2.88 20.67 -21.67
C PHE A 394 -3.92 21.61 -21.03
N GLY A 395 -4.74 22.29 -21.84
CA GLY A 395 -5.80 23.17 -21.34
C GLY A 395 -6.87 22.42 -20.52
N LEU A 396 -7.32 21.26 -20.99
CA LEU A 396 -8.22 20.38 -20.25
C LEU A 396 -7.56 19.83 -18.98
N MET A 397 -6.28 19.49 -19.02
CA MET A 397 -5.52 19.06 -17.84
C MET A 397 -5.53 20.15 -16.76
N LEU A 398 -5.32 21.43 -17.10
CA LEU A 398 -5.39 22.53 -16.13
C LEU A 398 -6.79 22.69 -15.51
N VAL A 399 -7.85 22.61 -16.33
CA VAL A 399 -9.24 22.66 -15.84
C VAL A 399 -9.53 21.46 -14.95
N GLY A 400 -9.08 20.27 -15.35
CA GLY A 400 -9.22 19.02 -14.60
C GLY A 400 -8.52 19.07 -13.25
N ILE A 401 -7.29 19.59 -13.18
CA ILE A 401 -6.55 19.77 -11.92
C ILE A 401 -7.37 20.60 -10.93
N LEU A 402 -7.93 21.73 -11.36
CA LEU A 402 -8.73 22.57 -10.48
C LEU A 402 -10.07 21.91 -10.11
N ALA A 403 -10.72 21.25 -11.07
CA ALA A 403 -11.98 20.56 -10.82
C ALA A 403 -11.80 19.44 -9.78
N SER A 404 -10.79 18.58 -9.94
CA SER A 404 -10.55 17.47 -9.02
C SER A 404 -9.94 17.90 -7.70
N SER A 405 -9.11 18.94 -7.67
CA SER A 405 -8.39 19.32 -6.44
C SER A 405 -9.18 20.26 -5.55
N LEU A 406 -10.04 21.14 -6.09
CA LEU A 406 -10.83 22.08 -5.30
C LEU A 406 -12.21 21.54 -4.92
N ASN A 407 -12.80 20.66 -5.75
CA ASN A 407 -14.09 20.04 -5.42
C ASN A 407 -13.97 18.74 -4.64
N LYS A 408 -12.75 18.25 -4.39
CA LYS A 408 -12.61 17.06 -3.56
C LYS A 408 -13.15 17.35 -2.17
N HIS A 409 -13.91 16.42 -1.64
CA HIS A 409 -14.46 16.51 -0.29
C HIS A 409 -14.56 15.13 0.32
N VAL A 410 -14.31 15.09 1.63
CA VAL A 410 -14.39 13.88 2.44
C VAL A 410 -15.85 13.67 2.81
N ILE A 411 -16.37 12.46 2.57
CA ILE A 411 -17.74 12.06 2.95
C ILE A 411 -17.77 11.24 4.25
N SER A 412 -16.63 10.70 4.67
CA SER A 412 -16.41 9.97 5.92
C SER A 412 -16.19 10.88 7.14
N GLN A 413 -16.97 11.95 7.28
CA GLN A 413 -16.82 12.86 8.41
C GLN A 413 -17.54 12.33 9.65
N SER A 414 -16.79 12.13 10.75
CA SER A 414 -17.39 11.80 12.04
C SER A 414 -17.74 13.10 12.80
N PRO A 415 -19.00 13.28 13.24
CA PRO A 415 -19.36 14.40 14.12
C PRO A 415 -18.75 14.28 15.53
N PHE A 416 -18.25 13.09 15.91
CA PHE A 416 -17.62 12.84 17.20
C PHE A 416 -16.10 12.72 17.02
N LEU A 417 -15.36 13.69 17.58
CA LEU A 417 -13.90 13.63 17.71
C LEU A 417 -13.52 12.53 18.72
N MET A 418 -12.93 11.45 18.26
CA MET A 418 -12.40 10.38 19.11
C MET A 418 -10.88 10.57 19.28
N ASP A 419 -10.46 10.97 20.48
CA ASP A 419 -9.04 11.09 20.83
C ASP A 419 -8.34 9.72 20.83
N GLY A 420 -7.15 9.65 20.23
CA GLY A 420 -6.22 8.53 20.39
C GLY A 420 -6.30 7.41 19.34
N LEU A 421 -7.10 7.55 18.28
CA LEU A 421 -7.24 6.53 17.22
C LEU A 421 -6.33 6.76 16.00
N THR A 422 -5.96 8.01 15.71
CA THR A 422 -5.02 8.38 14.63
C THR A 422 -4.03 9.44 15.13
N ALA A 423 -2.82 9.46 14.54
CA ALA A 423 -1.73 10.36 14.94
C ALA A 423 -1.99 11.84 14.58
N ASP A 424 -2.84 12.09 13.59
CA ASP A 424 -3.14 13.41 13.05
C ASP A 424 -4.60 13.83 13.34
N GLU A 425 -4.77 15.06 13.84
CA GLU A 425 -6.06 15.69 14.20
C GLU A 425 -7.00 15.87 13.01
N GLU A 426 -6.45 16.09 11.80
CA GLU A 426 -7.24 16.21 10.58
C GLU A 426 -7.76 14.85 10.12
N SER A 427 -6.91 13.83 10.19
CA SER A 427 -7.28 12.43 9.95
C SER A 427 -8.39 11.94 10.91
N LYS A 428 -8.42 12.42 12.18
CA LYS A 428 -9.51 12.09 13.13
C LYS A 428 -10.89 12.59 12.69
N ARG A 429 -10.96 13.73 12.00
CA ARG A 429 -12.23 14.35 11.56
C ARG A 429 -12.73 13.78 10.24
N ASN A 430 -11.80 13.24 9.45
CA ASN A 430 -12.05 12.76 8.10
C ASN A 430 -12.23 11.25 8.03
N THR A 431 -12.32 10.57 9.17
CA THR A 431 -12.48 9.11 9.26
C THR A 431 -13.80 8.74 9.95
N LEU A 432 -14.37 7.63 9.52
CA LEU A 432 -15.57 7.02 10.08
C LEU A 432 -15.21 5.64 10.65
N LEU A 433 -15.55 5.40 11.91
CA LEU A 433 -15.39 4.09 12.53
C LEU A 433 -16.53 3.18 12.12
N LEU A 434 -16.19 2.05 11.54
CA LEU A 434 -17.14 1.02 11.11
C LEU A 434 -16.94 -0.25 11.93
N PHE A 435 -18.05 -0.89 12.24
CA PHE A 435 -18.12 -2.21 12.87
C PHE A 435 -18.77 -3.17 11.88
N GLU A 436 -18.34 -4.42 11.90
CA GLU A 436 -18.85 -5.44 11.00
C GLU A 436 -20.37 -5.63 11.15
N GLY A 437 -21.08 -5.67 10.02
CA GLY A 437 -22.52 -5.88 9.95
C GLY A 437 -23.38 -4.68 10.38
N ILE A 438 -22.80 -3.55 10.80
CA ILE A 438 -23.55 -2.36 11.23
C ILE A 438 -23.62 -1.34 10.09
N PRO A 439 -24.82 -1.09 9.51
CA PRO A 439 -25.00 -0.02 8.54
C PRO A 439 -24.79 1.34 9.20
N THR A 440 -23.84 2.11 8.67
CA THR A 440 -23.44 3.39 9.25
C THR A 440 -23.65 4.51 8.24
N PRO A 441 -24.34 5.61 8.60
CA PRO A 441 -24.53 6.74 7.71
C PRO A 441 -23.20 7.48 7.47
N MET A 442 -22.94 7.83 6.21
CA MET A 442 -21.72 8.48 5.73
C MET A 442 -22.04 9.44 4.58
N GLY A 443 -22.32 10.70 4.92
CA GLY A 443 -22.82 11.68 3.95
C GLY A 443 -24.14 11.22 3.33
N ASP A 444 -24.18 11.13 1.98
CA ASP A 444 -25.34 10.65 1.24
C ASP A 444 -25.44 9.11 1.18
N TYR A 445 -24.45 8.38 1.73
CA TYR A 445 -24.38 6.93 1.66
C TYR A 445 -24.61 6.29 3.03
N GLU A 446 -25.12 5.07 3.01
CA GLU A 446 -25.06 4.11 4.09
C GLU A 446 -23.95 3.11 3.74
N VAL A 447 -22.94 2.98 4.62
CA VAL A 447 -21.81 2.07 4.42
C VAL A 447 -21.85 0.98 5.46
N THR A 448 -21.68 -0.26 5.01
CA THR A 448 -21.61 -1.43 5.88
C THR A 448 -20.30 -2.17 5.62
N LEU A 449 -19.53 -2.43 6.67
CA LEU A 449 -18.43 -3.40 6.61
C LEU A 449 -19.05 -4.80 6.62
N LEU A 450 -18.93 -5.53 5.51
CA LEU A 450 -19.50 -6.88 5.38
C LEU A 450 -18.60 -7.96 6.00
N GLY A 451 -17.31 -7.67 6.12
CA GLY A 451 -16.28 -8.59 6.62
C GLY A 451 -14.97 -8.36 5.89
N ASP A 452 -14.01 -9.24 6.12
CA ASP A 452 -12.71 -9.20 5.48
C ASP A 452 -12.22 -10.59 5.09
N THR A 453 -11.22 -10.63 4.22
CA THR A 453 -10.59 -11.88 3.77
C THR A 453 -9.09 -11.72 3.83
N MET A 454 -8.40 -12.73 4.34
CA MET A 454 -6.95 -12.77 4.42
C MET A 454 -6.39 -13.73 3.36
N GLN A 455 -5.53 -13.23 2.48
CA GLN A 455 -4.78 -14.05 1.52
C GLN A 455 -3.30 -13.69 1.59
N ASN A 456 -2.46 -14.64 1.99
CA ASN A 456 -1.03 -14.44 2.23
C ASN A 456 -0.74 -13.29 3.20
N LEU A 457 -0.29 -12.13 2.68
CA LEU A 457 0.05 -10.93 3.45
C LEU A 457 -0.94 -9.78 3.20
N THR A 458 -2.01 -10.03 2.46
CA THR A 458 -3.01 -9.03 2.10
C THR A 458 -4.34 -9.33 2.77
N ARG A 459 -4.82 -8.38 3.57
CA ARG A 459 -6.16 -8.39 4.16
C ARG A 459 -7.05 -7.45 3.39
N THR A 460 -8.09 -7.99 2.77
CA THR A 460 -9.03 -7.23 1.94
C THR A 460 -10.35 -7.08 2.67
N TYR A 461 -10.80 -5.85 2.86
CA TYR A 461 -12.04 -5.53 3.57
C TYR A 461 -13.14 -5.21 2.56
N LEU A 462 -14.33 -5.77 2.73
CA LEU A 462 -15.44 -5.55 1.82
C LEU A 462 -16.43 -4.54 2.40
N PHE A 463 -16.57 -3.38 1.73
CA PHE A 463 -17.52 -2.35 2.09
C PHE A 463 -18.67 -2.29 1.09
N ASP A 464 -19.90 -2.36 1.58
CA ASP A 464 -21.12 -2.14 0.80
C ASP A 464 -21.60 -0.71 0.96
N TYR A 465 -21.73 -0.01 -0.17
CA TYR A 465 -22.25 1.35 -0.24
C TYR A 465 -23.67 1.34 -0.79
N LYS A 466 -24.59 2.02 -0.11
CA LYS A 466 -25.96 2.23 -0.56
C LYS A 466 -26.36 3.69 -0.44
N ARG A 467 -26.85 4.29 -1.53
CA ARG A 467 -27.49 5.61 -1.49
C ARG A 467 -28.99 5.45 -1.62
N ARG A 468 -29.75 6.09 -0.74
CA ARG A 468 -31.22 6.05 -0.72
C ARG A 468 -31.81 7.39 -1.17
N ASN A 469 -32.96 7.34 -1.84
CA ASN A 469 -33.74 8.54 -2.14
C ASN A 469 -34.55 9.00 -0.90
N THR A 470 -35.29 10.10 -1.03
CA THR A 470 -36.18 10.61 0.03
C THR A 470 -37.35 9.67 0.37
N ALA A 471 -37.67 8.70 -0.49
CA ALA A 471 -38.68 7.67 -0.24
C ALA A 471 -38.10 6.42 0.46
N GLY A 472 -36.77 6.34 0.64
CA GLY A 472 -36.07 5.22 1.27
C GLY A 472 -35.57 4.13 0.31
N ASP A 473 -35.88 4.23 -0.99
CA ASP A 473 -35.46 3.26 -2.00
C ASP A 473 -33.97 3.42 -2.31
N VAL A 474 -33.28 2.30 -2.50
CA VAL A 474 -31.87 2.29 -2.91
C VAL A 474 -31.78 2.70 -4.38
N VAL A 475 -31.14 3.84 -4.65
CA VAL A 475 -30.95 4.38 -6.01
C VAL A 475 -29.57 4.05 -6.59
N GLU A 476 -28.61 3.72 -5.74
CA GLU A 476 -27.24 3.40 -6.12
C GLU A 476 -26.67 2.44 -5.09
N SER A 477 -26.07 1.35 -5.54
CA SER A 477 -25.37 0.39 -4.70
C SER A 477 -24.14 -0.14 -5.42
N PHE A 478 -23.03 -0.23 -4.69
CA PHE A 478 -21.77 -0.76 -5.17
C PHE A 478 -20.94 -1.24 -3.98
N GLN A 479 -19.95 -2.08 -4.28
CA GLN A 479 -19.00 -2.57 -3.29
C GLN A 479 -17.59 -2.07 -3.61
N LEU A 480 -16.80 -1.82 -2.58
CA LEU A 480 -15.39 -1.49 -2.68
C LEU A 480 -14.59 -2.36 -1.71
N SER A 481 -13.39 -2.73 -2.16
CA SER A 481 -12.54 -3.73 -1.52
C SER A 481 -11.11 -3.21 -1.29
N PRO A 482 -10.92 -2.12 -0.52
CA PRO A 482 -9.58 -1.66 -0.15
C PRO A 482 -8.86 -2.74 0.66
N ASN A 483 -7.53 -2.71 0.63
CA ASN A 483 -6.73 -3.74 1.28
C ASN A 483 -5.59 -3.16 2.13
N ILE A 484 -5.21 -3.96 3.12
CA ILE A 484 -4.07 -3.74 4.00
C ILE A 484 -3.04 -4.79 3.66
N LEU A 485 -1.80 -4.37 3.43
CA LEU A 485 -0.68 -5.28 3.29
C LEU A 485 0.14 -5.26 4.56
N TYR A 486 0.35 -6.45 5.11
CA TYR A 486 1.28 -6.70 6.19
C TYR A 486 2.69 -6.86 5.65
N ASP A 487 3.68 -6.56 6.48
CA ASP A 487 5.05 -6.93 6.18
C ASP A 487 5.22 -8.46 6.21
N LYS A 488 6.37 -8.93 5.74
CA LYS A 488 6.59 -10.37 5.56
C LYS A 488 6.73 -11.15 6.86
N SER A 489 7.15 -10.49 7.93
CA SER A 489 7.14 -11.07 9.27
C SER A 489 5.72 -11.11 9.87
N PHE A 490 4.74 -10.51 9.18
CA PHE A 490 3.36 -10.35 9.65
C PHE A 490 3.30 -9.56 10.97
N GLU A 491 4.33 -8.78 11.28
CA GLU A 491 4.50 -8.07 12.54
C GLU A 491 3.82 -6.72 12.52
N ARG A 492 3.65 -6.09 11.34
CA ARG A 492 3.01 -4.79 11.20
C ARG A 492 2.40 -4.55 9.83
N VAL A 493 1.50 -3.58 9.77
CA VAL A 493 0.98 -3.04 8.50
C VAL A 493 2.11 -2.33 7.74
N ALA A 494 2.37 -2.79 6.52
CA ALA A 494 3.32 -2.20 5.58
C ALA A 494 2.68 -1.11 4.71
N ALA A 495 1.42 -1.30 4.29
CA ALA A 495 0.70 -0.36 3.43
C ALA A 495 -0.81 -0.50 3.53
N SER A 496 -1.53 0.57 3.20
CA SER A 496 -2.97 0.56 2.94
C SER A 496 -3.23 1.02 1.52
N ASN A 497 -3.74 0.12 0.68
CA ASN A 497 -4.13 0.46 -0.67
C ASN A 497 -5.63 0.81 -0.72
N PRO A 498 -5.98 1.92 -1.38
CA PRO A 498 -7.36 2.29 -1.61
C PRO A 498 -8.04 1.39 -2.65
N ASP A 499 -9.36 1.46 -2.70
CA ASP A 499 -10.15 1.04 -3.85
C ASP A 499 -11.09 2.18 -4.28
N THR A 500 -11.34 2.30 -5.58
CA THR A 500 -12.01 3.46 -6.17
C THR A 500 -13.15 3.06 -7.08
N LYS A 501 -14.36 3.55 -6.77
CA LYS A 501 -15.49 3.46 -7.69
C LYS A 501 -15.42 4.62 -8.68
N GLN A 502 -15.14 4.30 -9.94
CA GLN A 502 -15.08 5.29 -11.02
C GLN A 502 -16.47 5.56 -11.61
N TYR A 503 -16.79 6.84 -11.81
CA TYR A 503 -17.93 7.30 -12.62
C TYR A 503 -17.44 8.27 -13.69
N LEU A 504 -18.29 8.58 -14.67
CA LEU A 504 -17.94 9.57 -15.71
C LEU A 504 -17.65 10.97 -15.14
N HIS A 505 -18.37 11.39 -14.10
CA HIS A 505 -18.32 12.75 -13.54
C HIS A 505 -17.61 12.87 -12.19
N ARG A 506 -17.35 11.76 -11.50
CA ARG A 506 -16.71 11.72 -10.17
C ARG A 506 -16.11 10.35 -9.90
N ASP A 507 -15.14 10.29 -9.02
CA ASP A 507 -14.67 9.03 -8.44
C ASP A 507 -14.95 9.01 -6.93
N ILE A 508 -15.21 7.84 -6.37
CA ILE A 508 -15.35 7.62 -4.92
C ILE A 508 -14.17 6.77 -4.48
N PHE A 509 -13.21 7.42 -3.84
CA PHE A 509 -11.99 6.83 -3.32
C PHE A 509 -12.22 6.37 -1.88
N THR A 510 -11.92 5.11 -1.58
CA THR A 510 -12.09 4.52 -0.24
C THR A 510 -10.77 3.93 0.22
N HIS A 511 -10.31 4.29 1.41
CA HIS A 511 -9.13 3.69 2.02
C HIS A 511 -9.31 3.46 3.50
N ILE A 512 -8.50 2.55 4.04
CA ILE A 512 -8.48 2.24 5.46
C ILE A 512 -7.44 3.14 6.11
N ALA A 513 -7.90 4.14 6.85
CA ALA A 513 -7.03 5.11 7.48
C ALA A 513 -6.33 4.54 8.72
N ALA A 514 -7.03 3.68 9.47
CA ALA A 514 -6.47 2.99 10.63
C ALA A 514 -7.25 1.70 10.96
N LEU A 515 -6.55 0.78 11.61
CA LEU A 515 -7.14 -0.41 12.23
C LEU A 515 -7.04 -0.30 13.75
N ALA A 516 -7.72 -1.18 14.48
CA ALA A 516 -7.42 -1.41 15.89
C ALA A 516 -5.91 -1.65 16.08
N PRO A 517 -5.25 -1.07 17.10
CA PRO A 517 -3.80 -1.24 17.29
C PRO A 517 -3.34 -2.70 17.36
N SER A 518 -4.19 -3.60 17.86
CA SER A 518 -3.92 -5.05 17.84
C SER A 518 -3.76 -5.64 16.44
N GLU A 519 -4.37 -5.00 15.45
CA GLU A 519 -4.34 -5.38 14.03
C GLU A 519 -3.28 -4.58 13.26
N GLN A 520 -2.71 -3.52 13.85
CA GLN A 520 -1.65 -2.71 13.25
C GLN A 520 -0.27 -3.36 13.45
N SER A 521 -0.03 -3.95 14.63
CA SER A 521 1.20 -4.67 14.91
C SER A 521 1.07 -5.76 15.98
N ILE A 522 1.80 -6.87 15.82
CA ILE A 522 1.93 -7.93 16.83
C ILE A 522 2.55 -7.37 18.12
N VAL A 523 3.50 -6.45 18.03
CA VAL A 523 4.16 -5.84 19.20
C VAL A 523 3.17 -4.99 19.99
N GLU A 524 2.34 -4.21 19.29
CA GLU A 524 1.27 -3.43 19.91
C GLU A 524 0.19 -4.35 20.52
N LYS A 525 -0.20 -5.41 19.81
CA LYS A 525 -1.12 -6.44 20.32
C LYS A 525 -0.61 -7.03 21.63
N ARG A 526 0.66 -7.46 21.66
CA ARG A 526 1.30 -8.02 22.85
C ARG A 526 1.37 -7.01 23.99
N THR A 527 1.81 -5.80 23.72
CA THR A 527 1.92 -4.74 24.73
C THR A 527 0.56 -4.40 25.36
N LYS A 528 -0.50 -4.40 24.55
CA LYS A 528 -1.87 -4.20 25.02
C LYS A 528 -2.38 -5.37 25.84
N GLU A 529 -2.17 -6.61 25.38
CA GLU A 529 -2.55 -7.81 26.12
C GLU A 529 -1.80 -7.89 27.47
N ASP A 530 -0.50 -7.58 27.51
CA ASP A 530 0.32 -7.56 28.72
C ASP A 530 -0.09 -6.46 29.72
N SER A 531 -0.79 -5.41 29.25
CA SER A 531 -1.29 -4.32 30.10
C SER A 531 -2.61 -4.62 30.82
N LEU A 532 -3.30 -5.70 30.43
CA LEU A 532 -4.62 -6.04 30.98
C LEU A 532 -4.54 -6.48 32.44
N ARG A 533 -5.45 -5.97 33.27
CA ARG A 533 -5.50 -6.30 34.69
C ARG A 533 -6.59 -7.32 34.95
N TYR A 534 -6.17 -8.58 35.03
CA TYR A 534 -7.06 -9.69 35.28
C TYR A 534 -7.44 -9.83 36.76
N LYS A 535 -8.74 -10.08 37.01
CA LYS A 535 -9.28 -10.54 38.29
C LYS A 535 -9.74 -11.98 38.13
N THR A 536 -9.22 -12.87 38.98
CA THR A 536 -9.54 -14.30 38.95
C THR A 536 -10.76 -14.62 39.81
N PHE A 537 -11.62 -15.49 39.29
CA PHE A 537 -12.83 -15.95 39.95
C PHE A 537 -12.96 -17.46 39.78
N THR A 538 -13.64 -18.11 40.72
CA THR A 538 -13.94 -19.53 40.68
C THR A 538 -15.43 -19.74 40.82
N LEU A 539 -16.07 -20.39 39.84
CA LEU A 539 -17.50 -20.69 39.86
C LEU A 539 -17.76 -22.17 39.57
N ARG A 540 -18.86 -22.67 40.14
CA ARG A 540 -19.45 -23.97 39.78
C ARG A 540 -20.51 -23.77 38.70
N PRO A 541 -20.77 -24.74 37.81
CA PRO A 541 -21.85 -24.65 36.85
C PRO A 541 -23.19 -24.32 37.53
N GLY A 542 -23.95 -23.39 36.95
CA GLY A 542 -25.19 -22.83 37.49
C GLY A 542 -25.01 -21.74 38.57
N ALA A 543 -23.79 -21.46 39.03
CA ALA A 543 -23.53 -20.39 39.98
C ALA A 543 -23.29 -19.04 39.27
N SER A 544 -23.68 -17.96 39.95
CA SER A 544 -23.40 -16.59 39.49
C SER A 544 -22.68 -15.77 40.55
N LEU A 545 -21.80 -14.87 40.11
CA LEU A 545 -21.11 -13.88 40.94
C LEU A 545 -21.39 -12.48 40.41
N THR A 546 -21.49 -11.51 41.31
CA THR A 546 -21.46 -10.10 40.95
C THR A 546 -20.13 -9.51 41.40
N PHE A 547 -19.44 -8.80 40.51
CA PHE A 547 -18.27 -8.01 40.87
C PHE A 547 -18.39 -6.58 40.35
N GLN A 548 -17.73 -5.67 41.05
CA GLN A 548 -17.66 -4.26 40.68
C GLN A 548 -16.24 -3.94 40.21
N ASP A 549 -16.17 -3.08 39.20
CA ASP A 549 -14.90 -2.58 38.70
C ASP A 549 -14.93 -1.07 38.55
N THR A 550 -13.88 -0.43 39.07
CA THR A 550 -13.75 1.03 39.09
C THR A 550 -12.83 1.42 37.94
N VAL A 551 -13.43 1.95 36.87
CA VAL A 551 -12.72 2.39 35.67
C VAL A 551 -12.50 3.90 35.75
N GLN A 552 -11.25 4.34 35.61
CA GLN A 552 -10.89 5.76 35.61
C GLN A 552 -11.26 6.40 34.27
N ILE A 553 -11.94 7.55 34.29
CA ILE A 553 -12.35 8.28 33.08
C ILE A 553 -11.50 9.54 32.96
N LYS A 554 -10.59 9.59 31.97
CA LYS A 554 -9.76 10.70 31.43
C LYS A 554 -9.06 11.67 32.44
N ASN A 555 -9.70 12.11 33.52
CA ASN A 555 -9.15 12.92 34.61
C ASN A 555 -8.69 12.04 35.80
N PRO A 556 -7.67 12.45 36.56
CA PRO A 556 -7.16 11.70 37.71
C PRO A 556 -8.23 11.36 38.77
N ASP A 557 -9.23 12.23 38.92
CA ASP A 557 -10.18 12.21 40.02
C ASP A 557 -11.61 11.73 39.64
N THR A 558 -11.84 11.31 38.39
CA THR A 558 -13.16 10.81 37.94
C THR A 558 -13.14 9.32 37.65
N PHE A 559 -14.04 8.58 38.29
CA PHE A 559 -14.18 7.14 38.17
C PHE A 559 -15.64 6.77 37.87
N THR A 560 -15.85 5.74 37.06
CA THR A 560 -17.14 5.05 36.96
C THR A 560 -17.04 3.68 37.61
N VAL A 561 -18.05 3.29 38.37
CA VAL A 561 -18.15 1.96 38.95
C VAL A 561 -19.10 1.15 38.08
N ARG A 562 -18.56 0.13 37.41
CA ARG A 562 -19.32 -0.80 36.58
C ARG A 562 -19.61 -2.05 37.39
N GLN A 563 -20.85 -2.54 37.31
CA GLN A 563 -21.25 -3.78 37.95
C GLN A 563 -21.50 -4.83 36.87
N TYR A 564 -20.87 -5.99 37.05
CA TYR A 564 -20.98 -7.13 36.16
C TYR A 564 -21.51 -8.32 36.95
N GLN A 565 -22.49 -9.01 36.39
CA GLN A 565 -22.94 -10.30 36.87
C GLN A 565 -22.47 -11.37 35.89
N VAL A 566 -21.66 -12.30 36.38
CA VAL A 566 -21.13 -13.43 35.60
C VAL A 566 -21.75 -14.72 36.11
N GLU A 567 -22.30 -15.50 35.20
CA GLU A 567 -22.88 -16.82 35.45
C GLU A 567 -22.08 -17.86 34.66
N LEU A 568 -21.65 -18.93 35.33
CA LEU A 568 -21.10 -20.10 34.64
C LEU A 568 -22.27 -21.01 34.24
N VAL A 569 -22.60 -21.02 32.96
CA VAL A 569 -23.75 -21.78 32.44
C VAL A 569 -23.42 -23.26 32.38
N ASP A 570 -22.29 -23.62 31.77
CA ASP A 570 -21.88 -25.01 31.54
C ASP A 570 -20.37 -25.12 31.25
N MET A 571 -19.82 -26.33 31.35
CA MET A 571 -18.45 -26.66 30.94
C MET A 571 -18.43 -27.91 30.06
N THR A 572 -17.62 -27.90 29.00
CA THR A 572 -17.53 -28.99 28.02
C THR A 572 -16.09 -29.42 27.76
N ARG A 573 -15.90 -30.73 27.48
CA ARG A 573 -14.63 -31.32 26.99
C ARG A 573 -14.45 -31.22 25.48
N ASP A 574 -15.53 -30.91 24.75
CA ASP A 574 -15.55 -30.74 23.29
C ASP A 574 -16.00 -29.31 22.94
N PRO A 575 -15.16 -28.30 23.22
CA PRO A 575 -15.51 -26.92 22.92
C PRO A 575 -15.35 -26.63 21.42
N ARG A 576 -16.20 -25.74 20.90
CA ARG A 576 -16.15 -25.32 19.49
C ARG A 576 -15.81 -23.83 19.43
N HIS A 577 -14.74 -23.49 18.71
CA HIS A 577 -14.36 -22.08 18.52
C HIS A 577 -13.69 -21.87 17.16
N PRO A 578 -13.90 -20.71 16.50
CA PRO A 578 -13.30 -20.43 15.19
C PRO A 578 -11.76 -20.50 15.17
N GLU A 579 -11.11 -20.18 16.29
CA GLU A 579 -9.65 -20.25 16.46
C GLU A 579 -9.14 -21.59 17.03
N TYR A 580 -10.02 -22.58 17.25
CA TYR A 580 -9.64 -23.89 17.77
C TYR A 580 -10.03 -25.01 16.82
N GLU A 581 -9.02 -25.65 16.23
CA GLU A 581 -9.18 -26.92 15.52
C GLU A 581 -8.69 -28.06 16.44
N PRO A 582 -9.56 -29.01 16.82
CA PRO A 582 -9.18 -30.13 17.69
C PRO A 582 -8.13 -31.04 17.02
N GLU A 583 -7.04 -31.32 17.74
CA GLU A 583 -6.03 -32.30 17.34
C GLU A 583 -6.12 -33.57 18.18
N GLU A 584 -5.61 -34.68 17.63
CA GLU A 584 -5.60 -35.95 18.34
C GLU A 584 -4.74 -35.86 19.61
N GLY A 585 -5.34 -36.16 20.77
CA GLY A 585 -4.68 -36.10 22.07
C GLY A 585 -4.84 -34.77 22.83
N ASP A 586 -5.54 -33.78 22.26
CA ASP A 586 -5.89 -32.56 22.97
C ASP A 586 -6.80 -32.85 24.19
N LEU A 587 -6.47 -32.26 25.34
CA LEU A 587 -7.39 -32.15 26.47
C LEU A 587 -7.92 -30.72 26.52
N ALA A 588 -9.12 -30.51 25.97
CA ALA A 588 -9.75 -29.20 25.90
C ALA A 588 -10.81 -29.02 27.00
N VAL A 589 -10.96 -27.78 27.48
CA VAL A 589 -12.02 -27.34 28.38
C VAL A 589 -12.60 -26.05 27.84
N GLY A 590 -13.90 -26.02 27.54
CA GLY A 590 -14.64 -24.79 27.29
C GLY A 590 -15.56 -24.47 28.45
N ALA A 591 -15.61 -23.21 28.87
CA ALA A 591 -16.53 -22.73 29.89
C ALA A 591 -17.50 -21.71 29.29
N THR A 592 -18.79 -22.01 29.27
CA THR A 592 -19.81 -21.09 28.76
C THR A 592 -20.18 -20.10 29.85
N LEU A 593 -19.77 -18.84 29.68
CA LEU A 593 -20.01 -17.76 30.62
C LEU A 593 -21.06 -16.79 30.07
N ARG A 594 -22.03 -16.42 30.91
CA ARG A 594 -22.99 -15.36 30.62
C ARG A 594 -22.65 -14.14 31.47
N ILE A 595 -22.42 -13.01 30.82
CA ILE A 595 -22.02 -11.75 31.45
C ILE A 595 -23.09 -10.71 31.21
N HIS A 596 -23.72 -10.24 32.28
CA HIS A 596 -24.67 -9.13 32.27
C HIS A 596 -24.00 -7.85 32.75
N SER A 597 -24.16 -6.77 31.99
CA SER A 597 -23.68 -5.44 32.35
C SER A 597 -24.86 -4.55 32.75
N SER A 598 -24.77 -3.96 33.95
CA SER A 598 -25.80 -3.05 34.46
C SER A 598 -25.83 -1.69 33.75
N GLU A 599 -24.80 -1.34 32.97
CA GLU A 599 -24.69 -0.04 32.29
C GLU A 599 -25.58 0.02 31.03
N ASN A 600 -25.63 -1.09 30.28
CA ASN A 600 -26.32 -1.16 28.99
C ASN A 600 -27.49 -2.17 28.99
N ASP A 601 -27.81 -2.77 30.15
CA ASP A 601 -28.77 -3.87 30.31
C ASP A 601 -28.65 -4.97 29.24
N SER A 602 -27.41 -5.31 28.90
CA SER A 602 -27.07 -6.24 27.83
C SER A 602 -26.43 -7.50 28.40
N VAL A 603 -26.79 -8.63 27.79
CA VAL A 603 -26.30 -9.96 28.15
C VAL A 603 -25.44 -10.49 27.02
N TYR A 604 -24.20 -10.86 27.34
CA TYR A 604 -23.26 -11.46 26.40
C TYR A 604 -22.95 -12.88 26.85
N THR A 605 -22.93 -13.83 25.91
CA THR A 605 -22.51 -15.20 26.17
C THR A 605 -21.20 -15.46 25.44
N VAL A 606 -20.20 -15.96 26.16
CA VAL A 606 -18.87 -16.24 25.64
C VAL A 606 -18.38 -17.61 26.09
N GLN A 607 -17.47 -18.20 25.33
CA GLN A 607 -16.87 -19.49 25.66
C GLN A 607 -15.35 -19.41 25.52
N PRO A 608 -14.62 -18.94 26.56
CA PRO A 608 -13.17 -19.13 26.62
C PRO A 608 -12.82 -20.62 26.63
N ILE A 609 -11.68 -20.95 26.01
CA ILE A 609 -11.18 -22.33 25.89
C ILE A 609 -9.78 -22.43 26.46
N LEU A 610 -9.51 -23.56 27.10
CA LEU A 610 -8.19 -23.98 27.56
C LEU A 610 -7.88 -25.34 26.96
N VAL A 611 -6.72 -25.50 26.33
CA VAL A 611 -6.31 -26.75 25.67
C VAL A 611 -4.94 -27.14 26.18
N LEU A 612 -4.79 -28.37 26.67
CA LEU A 612 -3.49 -28.99 26.88
C LEU A 612 -3.16 -29.85 25.66
N ARG A 613 -2.16 -29.43 24.89
CA ARG A 613 -1.65 -30.11 23.71
C ARG A 613 -0.22 -30.59 23.96
N GLY A 614 -0.08 -31.90 24.21
CA GLY A 614 1.19 -32.47 24.67
C GLY A 614 1.61 -31.88 26.02
N GLN A 615 2.69 -31.08 26.04
CA GLN A 615 3.17 -30.37 27.24
C GLN A 615 2.85 -28.86 27.21
N MET A 616 2.16 -28.36 26.19
CA MET A 616 1.84 -26.94 26.04
C MET A 616 0.41 -26.67 26.47
N ILE A 617 0.22 -25.63 27.28
CA ILE A 617 -1.09 -25.09 27.62
C ILE A 617 -1.39 -23.92 26.70
N ILE A 618 -2.50 -24.01 25.98
CA ILE A 618 -2.99 -23.00 25.05
C ILE A 618 -4.29 -22.44 25.63
N THR A 619 -4.31 -21.15 25.90
CA THR A 619 -5.52 -20.45 26.36
C THR A 619 -6.06 -19.60 25.21
N ILE A 620 -7.32 -19.81 24.84
CA ILE A 620 -8.04 -19.01 23.86
C ILE A 620 -9.04 -18.12 24.62
N PRO A 621 -8.68 -16.85 24.86
CA PRO A 621 -9.54 -15.90 25.58
C PRO A 621 -10.73 -15.45 24.73
N ALA A 622 -11.87 -15.24 25.37
CA ALA A 622 -13.02 -14.59 24.76
C ALA A 622 -12.95 -13.06 24.91
N GLN A 623 -13.20 -12.33 23.83
CA GLN A 623 -13.31 -10.86 23.81
C GLN A 623 -14.77 -10.43 23.73
N ILE A 624 -15.18 -9.48 24.57
CA ILE A 624 -16.49 -8.83 24.55
C ILE A 624 -16.28 -7.36 24.23
N ASN A 625 -16.23 -7.04 22.94
CA ASN A 625 -15.91 -5.69 22.47
C ASN A 625 -16.86 -4.59 22.98
N PRO A 626 -18.20 -4.77 23.03
CA PRO A 626 -19.09 -3.73 23.57
C PRO A 626 -18.87 -3.41 25.05
N LEU A 627 -18.29 -4.34 25.82
CA LEU A 627 -17.99 -4.18 27.25
C LEU A 627 -16.52 -3.90 27.53
N ASN A 628 -15.67 -3.80 26.51
CA ASN A 628 -14.21 -3.69 26.69
C ASN A 628 -13.68 -4.77 27.66
N THR A 629 -14.20 -6.00 27.55
CA THR A 629 -13.93 -7.07 28.53
C THR A 629 -13.29 -8.28 27.87
N ARG A 630 -12.20 -8.77 28.45
CA ARG A 630 -11.49 -10.00 28.06
C ARG A 630 -11.68 -11.05 29.15
N VAL A 631 -11.98 -12.28 28.75
CA VAL A 631 -12.16 -13.40 29.68
C VAL A 631 -11.31 -14.58 29.23
N LYS A 632 -10.55 -15.17 30.15
CA LYS A 632 -9.74 -16.35 29.87
C LYS A 632 -9.89 -17.39 30.96
N LEU A 633 -9.74 -18.67 30.60
CA LEU A 633 -9.63 -19.73 31.60
C LEU A 633 -8.22 -19.76 32.17
N ASP A 634 -8.14 -20.07 33.46
CA ASP A 634 -6.88 -20.29 34.15
C ASP A 634 -6.50 -21.78 34.07
N GLU A 635 -5.21 -22.06 34.06
CA GLU A 635 -4.64 -23.41 33.92
C GLU A 635 -5.16 -24.37 35.00
N GLU A 636 -5.41 -23.84 36.21
CA GLU A 636 -5.99 -24.59 37.34
C GLU A 636 -7.34 -25.24 37.00
N THR A 637 -8.06 -24.71 35.99
CA THR A 637 -9.32 -25.29 35.52
C THR A 637 -9.16 -26.73 35.04
N ILE A 638 -8.01 -27.08 34.46
CA ILE A 638 -7.75 -28.46 33.99
C ILE A 638 -7.80 -29.43 35.18
N ASP A 639 -7.23 -29.05 36.33
CA ASP A 639 -7.17 -29.92 37.51
C ASP A 639 -8.55 -30.16 38.14
N TYR A 640 -9.50 -29.25 37.93
CA TYR A 640 -10.90 -29.41 38.35
C TYR A 640 -11.77 -30.14 37.33
N PHE A 641 -11.28 -30.36 36.10
CA PHE A 641 -12.06 -30.93 35.00
C PHE A 641 -11.57 -32.29 34.53
N TYR A 642 -10.28 -32.56 34.71
CA TYR A 642 -9.59 -33.81 34.41
C TYR A 642 -8.89 -34.35 35.66
N THR A 643 -8.84 -35.68 35.79
CA THR A 643 -8.14 -36.33 36.91
C THR A 643 -6.68 -36.52 36.56
N ASN A 644 -5.77 -36.02 37.39
CA ASN A 644 -4.33 -36.18 37.20
C ASN A 644 -3.95 -37.68 37.28
N GLU A 645 -3.27 -38.16 36.24
CA GLU A 645 -2.84 -39.55 36.13
C GLU A 645 -1.99 -40.03 37.32
N ALA A 646 -1.11 -39.17 37.85
CA ALA A 646 -0.24 -39.51 38.98
C ALA A 646 -1.01 -39.71 40.30
N SER A 647 -2.26 -39.25 40.36
CA SER A 647 -3.14 -39.42 41.54
C SER A 647 -3.97 -40.70 41.50
N LEU A 648 -3.94 -41.44 40.39
CA LEU A 648 -4.70 -42.67 40.22
C LEU A 648 -3.98 -43.87 40.85
N ASP A 649 -4.61 -44.49 41.84
CA ASP A 649 -4.16 -45.76 42.42
C ASP A 649 -4.72 -46.93 41.60
N TYR A 650 -3.93 -47.41 40.64
CA TYR A 650 -4.32 -48.52 39.77
C TYR A 650 -4.19 -49.86 40.49
N GLN A 651 -5.32 -50.56 40.59
CA GLN A 651 -5.37 -51.92 41.11
C GLN A 651 -5.40 -52.93 39.96
N PRO A 652 -4.51 -53.94 39.97
CA PRO A 652 -4.52 -55.01 38.98
C PRO A 652 -5.69 -55.97 39.24
N ILE A 653 -6.46 -56.24 38.21
CA ILE A 653 -7.52 -57.25 38.20
C ILE A 653 -7.25 -58.19 37.04
N THR A 654 -7.36 -59.49 37.27
CA THR A 654 -7.31 -60.49 36.21
C THR A 654 -8.71 -61.06 36.04
N LEU A 655 -9.23 -61.03 34.81
CA LEU A 655 -10.56 -61.53 34.47
C LEU A 655 -10.47 -62.53 33.33
N LYS A 656 -11.18 -63.65 33.44
CA LYS A 656 -11.40 -64.56 32.32
C LYS A 656 -12.51 -64.04 31.42
N GLN A 657 -12.44 -64.33 30.13
CA GLN A 657 -13.50 -63.99 29.17
C GLN A 657 -14.89 -64.48 29.63
N GLY A 658 -15.87 -63.58 29.69
CA GLY A 658 -17.23 -63.85 30.19
C GLY A 658 -17.38 -63.83 31.71
N GLU A 659 -16.30 -63.62 32.46
CA GLU A 659 -16.31 -63.50 33.92
C GLU A 659 -16.76 -62.11 34.36
N THR A 660 -17.43 -62.06 35.51
CA THR A 660 -17.82 -60.81 36.16
C THR A 660 -17.21 -60.76 37.55
N THR A 661 -16.56 -59.65 37.87
CA THR A 661 -15.97 -59.39 39.19
C THR A 661 -16.47 -58.06 39.75
N THR A 662 -16.18 -57.82 41.03
CA THR A 662 -16.52 -56.57 41.72
C THR A 662 -15.27 -55.72 41.93
N PHE A 663 -15.32 -54.47 41.50
CA PHE A 663 -14.29 -53.47 41.79
C PHE A 663 -14.92 -52.34 42.62
N GLY A 664 -14.63 -52.33 43.93
CA GLY A 664 -15.37 -51.51 44.88
C GLY A 664 -16.83 -51.95 44.96
N ASP A 665 -17.74 -51.04 44.58
CA ASP A 665 -19.19 -51.23 44.46
C ASP A 665 -19.65 -51.48 43.00
N LEU A 666 -18.74 -51.45 42.02
CA LEU A 666 -19.04 -51.63 40.60
C LEU A 666 -18.93 -53.11 40.20
N GLN A 667 -19.85 -53.59 39.37
CA GLN A 667 -19.70 -54.89 38.69
C GLN A 667 -19.01 -54.67 37.34
N VAL A 668 -17.91 -55.39 37.11
CA VAL A 668 -17.10 -55.33 35.90
C VAL A 668 -17.19 -56.68 35.21
N SER A 669 -17.80 -56.72 34.03
CA SER A 669 -17.95 -57.92 33.21
C SER A 669 -17.10 -57.84 31.97
N LEU A 670 -16.26 -58.84 31.72
CA LEU A 670 -15.41 -58.92 30.53
C LEU A 670 -16.15 -59.62 29.39
N GLY A 671 -16.35 -58.91 28.29
CA GLY A 671 -16.91 -59.42 27.05
C GLY A 671 -15.94 -60.27 26.23
N GLN A 672 -16.30 -60.57 24.98
CA GLN A 672 -15.41 -61.31 24.08
C GLN A 672 -14.31 -60.40 23.51
N PHE A 673 -13.07 -60.86 23.54
CA PHE A 673 -11.96 -60.12 22.92
C PHE A 673 -12.20 -59.91 21.42
N SER A 674 -11.90 -58.71 20.93
CA SER A 674 -12.01 -58.37 19.52
C SER A 674 -10.62 -58.05 18.95
N ARG A 675 -10.26 -58.70 17.83
CA ARG A 675 -9.10 -58.32 17.02
C ARG A 675 -9.41 -57.18 16.05
N GLN A 676 -10.69 -56.90 15.83
CA GLN A 676 -11.13 -55.73 15.07
C GLN A 676 -11.30 -54.59 16.08
N VAL A 677 -10.25 -53.79 16.21
CA VAL A 677 -10.22 -52.66 17.15
C VAL A 677 -10.73 -51.42 16.43
N ASP A 678 -11.90 -50.94 16.86
CA ASP A 678 -12.46 -49.65 16.51
C ASP A 678 -12.39 -48.76 17.75
N HIS A 679 -11.38 -47.89 17.82
CA HIS A 679 -11.15 -47.02 18.97
C HIS A 679 -10.61 -45.65 18.52
N PRO A 680 -11.16 -44.52 19.02
CA PRO A 680 -10.83 -43.17 18.54
C PRO A 680 -9.34 -42.78 18.59
N ARG A 681 -8.57 -43.38 19.52
CA ARG A 681 -7.11 -43.14 19.67
C ARG A 681 -6.24 -44.30 19.18
N TYR A 682 -6.78 -45.17 18.33
CA TYR A 682 -6.04 -46.27 17.70
C TYR A 682 -6.19 -46.21 16.18
N THR A 683 -5.08 -46.01 15.48
CA THR A 683 -5.00 -46.14 14.02
C THR A 683 -4.20 -47.40 13.67
N PRO A 684 -4.79 -48.40 12.98
CA PRO A 684 -4.12 -49.65 12.63
C PRO A 684 -2.91 -49.47 11.69
N ARG A 685 -1.82 -50.21 11.92
CA ARG A 685 -0.67 -50.38 11.00
C ARG A 685 -0.52 -51.84 10.57
N GLU A 686 0.12 -52.10 9.42
CA GLU A 686 0.23 -53.45 8.84
C GLU A 686 0.84 -54.49 9.80
N ASP A 687 1.78 -54.09 10.66
CA ASP A 687 2.48 -54.98 11.61
C ASP A 687 1.91 -54.95 13.04
N ASP A 688 0.81 -54.22 13.28
CA ASP A 688 0.22 -54.15 14.62
C ASP A 688 -0.51 -55.44 14.99
N ILE A 689 -0.29 -55.91 16.22
CA ILE A 689 -1.14 -56.93 16.84
C ILE A 689 -1.98 -56.23 17.90
N ALA A 690 -3.23 -55.87 17.57
CA ALA A 690 -4.14 -55.17 18.47
C ALA A 690 -5.31 -56.05 18.94
N VAL A 691 -5.69 -55.90 20.21
CA VAL A 691 -6.79 -56.59 20.86
C VAL A 691 -7.55 -55.61 21.73
N ALA A 692 -8.86 -55.55 21.57
CA ALA A 692 -9.75 -54.83 22.47
C ALA A 692 -10.42 -55.78 23.45
N ALA A 693 -10.63 -55.32 24.68
CA ALA A 693 -11.29 -56.05 25.76
C ALA A 693 -12.58 -55.32 26.16
N PRO A 694 -13.73 -55.58 25.49
CA PRO A 694 -14.98 -54.91 25.82
C PRO A 694 -15.38 -55.18 27.27
N LEU A 695 -15.66 -54.13 28.03
CA LEU A 695 -16.09 -54.20 29.43
C LEU A 695 -17.49 -53.62 29.58
N THR A 696 -18.33 -54.34 30.29
CA THR A 696 -19.60 -53.81 30.80
C THR A 696 -19.45 -53.47 32.28
N ILE A 697 -19.59 -52.19 32.62
CA ILE A 697 -19.56 -51.67 33.99
C ILE A 697 -20.99 -51.42 34.44
N THR A 698 -21.42 -52.03 35.54
CA THR A 698 -22.74 -51.78 36.13
C THR A 698 -22.57 -51.11 37.48
N ASP A 699 -23.23 -49.96 37.67
CA ASP A 699 -23.24 -49.24 38.93
C ASP A 699 -24.28 -49.79 39.92
N PRO A 700 -24.24 -49.41 41.21
CA PRO A 700 -25.21 -49.86 42.22
C PRO A 700 -26.66 -49.43 41.94
N GLU A 701 -26.86 -48.42 41.09
CA GLU A 701 -28.17 -47.91 40.69
C GLU A 701 -28.77 -48.71 39.51
N GLY A 702 -27.99 -49.63 38.93
CA GLY A 702 -28.39 -50.50 37.82
C GLY A 702 -28.09 -49.92 36.44
N SER A 703 -27.38 -48.79 36.33
CA SER A 703 -26.97 -48.23 35.05
C SER A 703 -25.77 -49.00 34.50
N THR A 704 -25.82 -49.34 33.21
CA THR A 704 -24.76 -50.09 32.53
C THR A 704 -24.01 -49.22 31.53
N TYR A 705 -22.68 -49.24 31.60
CA TYR A 705 -21.76 -48.52 30.73
C TYR A 705 -20.86 -49.50 29.97
N GLN A 706 -20.49 -49.16 28.74
CA GLN A 706 -19.59 -49.97 27.92
C GLN A 706 -18.26 -49.23 27.75
N LEU A 707 -17.15 -49.95 27.95
CA LEU A 707 -15.79 -49.49 27.71
C LEU A 707 -15.10 -50.48 26.78
N ASN A 708 -14.15 -50.02 25.97
CA ASN A 708 -13.45 -50.87 25.01
C ASN A 708 -11.92 -50.67 25.05
N PRO A 709 -11.28 -50.89 26.22
CA PRO A 709 -9.84 -50.70 26.37
C PRO A 709 -9.04 -51.58 25.41
N VAL A 710 -7.98 -50.97 24.85
CA VAL A 710 -7.18 -51.55 23.78
C VAL A 710 -5.77 -51.82 24.26
N PHE A 711 -5.26 -52.99 23.90
CA PHE A 711 -3.87 -53.40 24.02
C PHE A 711 -3.33 -53.71 22.64
N PHE A 712 -2.13 -53.24 22.30
CA PHE A 712 -1.51 -53.56 21.02
C PHE A 712 0.01 -53.65 21.10
N VAL A 713 0.58 -54.46 20.20
CA VAL A 713 2.03 -54.58 20.00
C VAL A 713 2.40 -53.92 18.69
N ARG A 714 3.37 -53.01 18.74
CA ARG A 714 3.89 -52.29 17.57
C ARG A 714 5.41 -52.24 17.67
N ASP A 715 6.09 -52.63 16.60
CA ASP A 715 7.56 -52.66 16.53
C ASP A 715 8.24 -53.44 17.67
N GLY A 716 7.55 -54.46 18.20
CA GLY A 716 8.02 -55.28 19.33
C GLY A 716 7.82 -54.67 20.73
N GLU A 717 7.25 -53.46 20.82
CA GLU A 717 6.89 -52.81 22.06
C GLU A 717 5.40 -52.96 22.40
N LEU A 718 5.09 -53.01 23.69
CA LEU A 718 3.73 -53.17 24.22
C LEU A 718 3.11 -51.81 24.52
N TYR A 719 1.92 -51.57 23.97
CA TYR A 719 1.16 -50.35 24.20
C TYR A 719 -0.23 -50.69 24.75
N ASN A 720 -0.75 -49.83 25.63
CA ASN A 720 -2.12 -49.90 26.11
C ASN A 720 -2.75 -48.51 26.12
N LEU A 721 -4.01 -48.43 25.72
CA LEU A 721 -4.78 -47.20 25.73
C LEU A 721 -5.61 -47.13 27.01
N LYS A 722 -5.43 -46.06 27.77
CA LYS A 722 -6.22 -45.75 28.96
C LYS A 722 -7.61 -45.30 28.54
N GLU A 723 -8.66 -46.01 28.93
CA GLU A 723 -10.04 -45.49 28.85
C GLU A 723 -10.49 -44.82 30.15
N GLU A 724 -11.32 -43.78 30.01
CA GLU A 724 -11.94 -43.07 31.13
C GLU A 724 -13.47 -43.10 30.96
N LEU A 725 -14.16 -43.54 31.99
CA LEU A 725 -15.60 -43.44 32.13
C LEU A 725 -15.95 -42.24 33.02
N ALA A 726 -16.14 -41.08 32.40
CA ALA A 726 -16.33 -39.81 33.10
C ALA A 726 -17.44 -39.82 34.18
N PRO A 727 -18.64 -40.40 33.98
CA PRO A 727 -19.72 -40.40 34.98
C PRO A 727 -19.37 -41.09 36.30
N LEU A 728 -18.45 -42.07 36.27
CA LEU A 728 -18.00 -42.82 37.44
C LEU A 728 -16.58 -42.45 37.88
N ASN A 729 -15.92 -41.56 37.14
CA ASN A 729 -14.49 -41.26 37.18
C ASN A 729 -13.62 -42.52 37.29
N LEU A 730 -13.99 -43.54 36.49
CA LEU A 730 -13.30 -44.83 36.43
C LEU A 730 -12.31 -44.83 35.27
N HIS A 731 -11.07 -45.20 35.55
CA HIS A 731 -9.97 -45.25 34.60
C HIS A 731 -9.53 -46.70 34.42
N VAL A 732 -9.43 -47.15 33.18
CA VAL A 732 -9.15 -48.55 32.84
C VAL A 732 -8.00 -48.64 31.84
N ARG A 733 -7.06 -49.54 32.10
CA ARG A 733 -6.01 -49.92 31.15
C ARG A 733 -6.00 -51.42 30.94
N PHE A 734 -5.89 -51.84 29.68
CA PHE A 734 -5.69 -53.24 29.31
C PHE A 734 -4.21 -53.54 29.18
N VAL A 735 -3.63 -54.19 30.20
CA VAL A 735 -2.18 -54.27 30.38
C VAL A 735 -1.57 -55.47 29.69
N SER A 736 -2.22 -56.64 29.77
CA SER A 736 -1.75 -57.87 29.16
C SER A 736 -2.88 -58.87 28.96
N ILE A 737 -2.69 -59.82 28.05
CA ILE A 737 -3.61 -60.92 27.76
C ILE A 737 -2.84 -62.24 27.75
N ASP A 738 -3.42 -63.27 28.36
CA ASP A 738 -3.00 -64.67 28.20
C ASP A 738 -3.96 -65.36 27.22
N PRO A 739 -3.53 -65.65 25.98
CA PRO A 739 -4.37 -66.27 24.96
C PRO A 739 -4.72 -67.74 25.25
N ASP A 740 -3.89 -68.46 26.01
CA ASP A 740 -4.08 -69.88 26.30
C ASP A 740 -5.12 -70.08 27.41
N GLU A 741 -5.13 -69.19 28.40
CA GLU A 741 -6.10 -69.21 29.51
C GLU A 741 -7.36 -68.36 29.24
N GLY A 742 -7.30 -67.46 28.24
CA GLY A 742 -8.37 -66.53 27.91
C GLY A 742 -8.58 -65.46 28.99
N THR A 743 -7.51 -65.07 29.68
CA THR A 743 -7.53 -64.10 30.78
C THR A 743 -6.92 -62.77 30.35
N ALA A 744 -7.48 -61.66 30.82
CA ALA A 744 -6.94 -60.31 30.63
C ALA A 744 -6.58 -59.69 31.97
N GLN A 745 -5.42 -59.05 32.01
CA GLN A 745 -5.00 -58.22 33.12
C GLN A 745 -5.38 -56.76 32.84
N LEU A 746 -6.27 -56.22 33.67
CA LEU A 746 -6.78 -54.87 33.58
C LEU A 746 -6.33 -54.10 34.83
N TYR A 747 -5.90 -52.87 34.64
CA TYR A 747 -5.63 -51.94 35.73
C TYR A 747 -6.80 -50.99 35.84
N LEU A 748 -7.50 -51.03 36.97
CA LEU A 748 -8.63 -50.15 37.25
C LEU A 748 -8.24 -49.19 38.37
N ALA A 749 -8.54 -47.91 38.17
CA ALA A 749 -8.43 -46.89 39.20
C ALA A 749 -9.74 -46.09 39.22
N ARG A 750 -10.31 -45.86 40.40
CA ARG A 750 -11.46 -44.96 40.56
C ARG A 750 -11.05 -43.83 41.50
N ALA A 751 -11.19 -42.61 41.02
CA ALA A 751 -10.99 -41.42 41.83
C ALA A 751 -12.35 -40.80 42.20
N PRO A 752 -12.43 -39.97 43.25
CA PRO A 752 -13.62 -39.17 43.50
C PRO A 752 -13.99 -38.35 42.26
N LEU A 753 -15.28 -38.15 42.00
CA LEU A 753 -15.71 -37.27 40.90
C LEU A 753 -15.10 -35.87 41.13
N PRO A 754 -14.43 -35.29 40.12
CA PRO A 754 -13.85 -33.98 40.27
C PRO A 754 -14.97 -32.96 40.51
N GLU A 755 -14.77 -32.05 41.47
CA GLU A 755 -15.71 -30.96 41.67
C GLU A 755 -15.58 -29.97 40.51
N THR A 756 -16.46 -30.11 39.52
CA THR A 756 -16.46 -29.27 38.33
C THR A 756 -16.56 -27.79 38.70
N ARG A 757 -15.48 -27.06 38.47
CA ARG A 757 -15.34 -25.63 38.71
C ARG A 757 -14.53 -25.03 37.57
N ALA A 758 -14.91 -23.83 37.12
CA ALA A 758 -14.08 -23.04 36.22
C ALA A 758 -13.33 -21.99 37.04
N VAL A 759 -12.00 -21.96 36.91
CA VAL A 759 -11.18 -20.84 37.35
C VAL A 759 -10.97 -19.95 36.13
N PHE A 760 -11.51 -18.74 36.16
CA PHE A 760 -11.43 -17.83 35.02
C PHE A 760 -11.05 -16.43 35.46
N SER A 761 -10.36 -15.74 34.57
CA SER A 761 -9.84 -14.40 34.79
C SER A 761 -10.55 -13.41 33.87
N VAL A 762 -11.03 -12.31 34.44
CA VAL A 762 -11.74 -11.24 33.72
C VAL A 762 -10.94 -9.94 33.80
N ALA A 763 -10.68 -9.32 32.65
CA ALA A 763 -10.14 -7.97 32.55
C ALA A 763 -11.17 -7.06 31.89
N THR A 764 -11.51 -5.94 32.52
CA THR A 764 -12.58 -4.99 32.13
C THR A 764 -12.03 -3.71 31.49
N ASP A 765 -10.72 -3.66 31.27
CA ASP A 765 -9.97 -2.61 30.57
C ASP A 765 -9.43 -3.08 29.20
N ALA A 766 -10.08 -4.09 28.60
CA ALA A 766 -9.70 -4.62 27.30
C ALA A 766 -10.01 -3.67 26.14
N PHE A 767 -9.10 -3.59 25.17
CA PHE A 767 -9.28 -2.74 24.00
C PHE A 767 -10.23 -3.40 22.99
N ARG A 768 -11.02 -2.59 22.29
CA ARG A 768 -11.82 -3.08 21.15
C ARG A 768 -10.93 -3.41 19.96
N THR A 769 -11.22 -4.53 19.33
CA THR A 769 -10.49 -5.04 18.15
C THR A 769 -11.34 -5.06 16.88
N ASP A 770 -12.65 -4.80 16.98
CA ASP A 770 -13.68 -5.01 15.96
C ASP A 770 -14.02 -3.78 15.10
N TRP A 771 -13.10 -2.82 14.99
CA TRP A 771 -13.34 -1.60 14.25
C TRP A 771 -12.32 -1.33 13.16
N VAL A 772 -12.80 -0.71 12.09
CA VAL A 772 -12.00 -0.20 10.99
C VAL A 772 -12.30 1.28 10.81
N ALA A 773 -11.26 2.12 10.77
CA ALA A 773 -11.40 3.53 10.44
C ALA A 773 -11.33 3.69 8.92
N LEU A 774 -12.47 4.01 8.31
CA LEU A 774 -12.62 4.21 6.89
C LEU A 774 -12.48 5.70 6.56
N GLN A 775 -11.75 6.03 5.51
CA GLN A 775 -11.80 7.35 4.89
C GLN A 775 -12.25 7.23 3.43
N ALA A 776 -13.27 8.01 3.10
CA ALA A 776 -13.89 8.05 1.78
C ALA A 776 -13.92 9.49 1.25
N ILE A 777 -13.44 9.67 0.03
CA ILE A 777 -13.26 10.97 -0.62
C ILE A 777 -13.90 10.93 -2.00
N ILE A 778 -14.68 11.96 -2.34
CA ILE A 778 -15.21 12.13 -3.70
C ILE A 778 -14.26 13.04 -4.48
N PHE A 779 -13.91 12.66 -5.71
CA PHE A 779 -13.11 13.46 -6.66
C PHE A 779 -13.93 13.86 -7.89
N PRO A 780 -14.68 14.97 -7.86
CA PRO A 780 -15.43 15.42 -9.02
C PRO A 780 -14.51 15.90 -10.15
N GLY A 781 -14.81 15.54 -11.40
CA GLY A 781 -14.09 16.06 -12.57
C GLY A 781 -12.67 15.51 -12.79
N ILE A 782 -12.23 14.50 -12.03
CA ILE A 782 -10.92 13.85 -12.21
C ILE A 782 -10.70 13.29 -13.62
N ASN A 783 -11.76 12.82 -14.28
CA ASN A 783 -11.67 12.35 -15.67
C ASN A 783 -11.31 13.45 -16.68
N ILE A 784 -11.57 14.72 -16.38
CA ILE A 784 -11.14 15.84 -17.23
C ILE A 784 -9.60 15.94 -17.19
N PHE A 785 -8.99 15.70 -16.03
CA PHE A 785 -7.54 15.65 -15.89
C PHE A 785 -6.96 14.49 -16.70
N TRP A 786 -7.48 13.26 -16.51
CA TRP A 786 -7.00 12.10 -17.25
C TRP A 786 -7.17 12.25 -18.76
N LEU A 787 -8.35 12.71 -19.21
CA LEU A 787 -8.61 12.98 -20.62
C LEU A 787 -7.63 14.01 -21.20
N GLY A 788 -7.43 15.13 -20.50
CA GLY A 788 -6.51 16.19 -20.93
C GLY A 788 -5.07 15.69 -21.04
N SER A 789 -4.59 14.99 -20.01
CA SER A 789 -3.25 14.40 -19.96
C SER A 789 -3.02 13.37 -21.08
N SER A 790 -3.96 12.45 -21.30
CA SER A 790 -3.88 11.45 -22.37
C SER A 790 -3.92 12.10 -23.76
N LEU A 791 -4.78 13.10 -23.96
CA LEU A 791 -4.87 13.85 -25.21
C LEU A 791 -3.57 14.60 -25.51
N MET A 792 -2.92 15.13 -24.47
CA MET A 792 -1.63 15.80 -24.58
C MET A 792 -0.54 14.85 -25.12
N MET A 793 -0.43 13.66 -24.53
CA MET A 793 0.53 12.63 -24.98
C MET A 793 0.20 12.11 -26.38
N PHE A 794 -1.09 11.93 -26.69
CA PHE A 794 -1.53 11.53 -28.02
C PHE A 794 -1.15 12.57 -29.09
N GLY A 795 -1.30 13.87 -28.80
CA GLY A 795 -0.90 14.95 -29.69
C GLY A 795 0.61 14.98 -30.00
N LEU A 796 1.45 14.69 -28.99
CA LEU A 796 2.90 14.53 -29.18
C LEU A 796 3.23 13.33 -30.08
N THR A 797 2.60 12.18 -29.83
CA THR A 797 2.77 10.96 -30.63
C THR A 797 2.33 11.16 -32.08
N LEU A 798 1.19 11.82 -32.31
CA LEU A 798 0.71 12.13 -33.66
C LEU A 798 1.68 13.07 -34.39
N SER A 799 2.22 14.07 -33.69
CA SER A 799 3.22 14.99 -34.23
C SER A 799 4.52 14.26 -34.59
N MET A 800 4.94 13.29 -33.79
CA MET A 800 6.09 12.42 -34.07
C MET A 800 5.86 11.61 -35.34
N VAL A 801 4.76 10.85 -35.40
CA VAL A 801 4.42 9.96 -36.54
C VAL A 801 4.36 10.76 -37.84
N HIS A 802 3.69 11.92 -37.82
CA HIS A 802 3.60 12.79 -38.98
C HIS A 802 4.99 13.24 -39.46
N ARG A 803 5.88 13.63 -38.54
CA ARG A 803 7.24 14.05 -38.90
C ARG A 803 8.08 12.92 -39.48
N ILE A 804 7.99 11.70 -38.93
CA ILE A 804 8.68 10.53 -39.47
C ILE A 804 8.22 10.24 -40.91
N GLN A 805 6.91 10.29 -41.15
CA GLN A 805 6.35 10.09 -42.49
C GLN A 805 6.83 11.15 -43.48
N THR A 806 6.80 12.44 -43.10
CA THR A 806 7.29 13.52 -43.97
C THR A 806 8.78 13.40 -44.26
N GLN A 807 9.61 12.89 -43.35
CA GLN A 807 11.03 12.68 -43.60
C GLN A 807 11.29 11.57 -44.61
N ARG A 808 10.53 10.46 -44.54
CA ARG A 808 10.64 9.34 -45.48
C ARG A 808 10.23 9.68 -46.92
N HIS A 809 9.47 10.76 -47.11
CA HIS A 809 9.07 11.23 -48.45
C HIS A 809 10.04 12.26 -49.05
N VAL A 810 10.96 12.81 -48.24
CA VAL A 810 11.94 13.83 -48.67
C VAL A 810 13.34 13.22 -48.86
N ALA A 811 13.64 12.11 -48.18
CA ALA A 811 14.78 11.24 -48.44
C ALA A 811 14.44 10.24 -49.54
#